data_AF-A0A928D9L9-F1
#
_entry.id   AF-A0A928D9L9-F1
#
_cell.length_a   1.000
_cell.length_b   1.000
_cell.length_c   1.000
_cell.angle_alpha   90.00
_cell.angle_beta   90.00
_cell.angle_gamma   90.00
#
_symmetry.space_group_name_H-M   'P 1'
#
loop_
_entity.id
_entity.type
_entity.pdbx_description
1 polymer ?
#
loop_
_entity_poly.entity_id
_entity_poly.type
_entity_poly.pdbx_seq_one_letter_code
_entity_poly.pdbx_strand_id
1 'polypeptide(L)'
;MKTFTKYTAMFCASLISIFQLMCGCSSVPVEPTAGVRYVDEFDLASATCGLGKKVRAKTSVDGNPLVAGRNKATSLRGFGAHAESAVAFRFNGKVTAFDARIGLDSDSQKANTWKHHYIGARFRVWADGRIAYDSGTIRDRDSTKDVHVDLAGAYEVILETTSPIGWLSYVGGNADWLDARFTHEAGATLECLNVTELSKQIGILTPPENPKPQFNGANVWGVRPGHEVIFRVPVSGKRPMKFTAENLPNGVTFDERKGVLRGTAPQMKGRYPVTVTAENECGKASATITLCVGDTLALTPPMGWNSWNYCCWTLTQKDAMEAARALDETGLADYGWAYVNLDDWWQMNNSGNDRSKTRSDVQGPARAKDGTILPNRGFTDMKAFTDYCHSLGLKAGIYSSPGPLTCGECEGSLDHEAQDAAMYAKWGFDYIKYDWCSYNKIFATDTKGRKPTDEDYAKPYLKMGKQLAAQNRDIVYSLCEMGFPNVKKWGRKVGGNLFRTGSDMKDCWMWMRDSIEGATGEYDSWTEAEPGYWGDPDMMLIGLQRSFGTVHPTYLTPNEQYTHVSLWSLMCAPLLLGCDLWKLDDFTMSLIKNREIIAINQDTLGKPAQRIVRTDSHEIWKRPLSNGDFAVGIVNLYPLTKRIDLNFSDIGLEGAFRVRDVWRQKDEGVFSKAYCVELP
;
A
#
# COMPACT_ATOMS: atom_id res chain seq x y z
N MET A 1 -23.93 17.23 91.93
CA MET A 1 -23.11 17.14 90.70
C MET A 1 -23.55 15.89 89.95
N LYS A 2 -24.05 16.02 88.71
CA LYS A 2 -23.34 15.72 87.45
C LYS A 2 -22.96 14.22 87.33
N THR A 3 -23.39 13.42 86.32
CA THR A 3 -24.23 13.75 85.13
C THR A 3 -24.90 12.51 84.49
N PHE A 4 -25.87 12.81 83.61
CA PHE A 4 -26.80 11.95 82.83
C PHE A 4 -26.11 10.89 81.91
N THR A 5 -26.75 9.87 81.29
CA THR A 5 -28.06 9.15 81.40
C THR A 5 -28.74 8.93 80.02
N LYS A 6 -29.11 7.66 79.68
CA LYS A 6 -29.94 7.17 78.53
C LYS A 6 -29.30 7.30 77.12
N TYR A 7 -29.48 6.39 76.15
CA TYR A 7 -30.33 5.19 75.97
C TYR A 7 -31.86 5.40 76.09
N THR A 8 -32.50 6.14 75.17
CA THR A 8 -33.90 5.94 74.70
C THR A 8 -34.13 6.77 73.42
N ALA A 9 -35.06 6.32 72.55
CA ALA A 9 -35.59 6.98 71.34
C ALA A 9 -34.65 7.03 70.09
N MET A 10 -35.09 6.70 68.87
CA MET A 10 -36.41 6.21 68.45
C MET A 10 -36.30 5.24 67.26
N PHE A 11 -36.55 3.96 67.54
CA PHE A 11 -37.24 3.05 66.63
C PHE A 11 -38.50 3.74 66.06
N CYS A 12 -38.48 4.15 64.78
CA CYS A 12 -39.65 4.29 63.89
C CYS A 12 -39.27 4.92 62.52
N ALA A 13 -38.32 4.33 61.77
CA ALA A 13 -37.98 4.78 60.41
C ALA A 13 -37.48 3.69 59.45
N SER A 14 -37.65 2.40 59.77
CA SER A 14 -36.95 1.30 59.08
C SER A 14 -37.87 0.21 58.50
N LEU A 15 -39.18 0.48 58.38
CA LEU A 15 -40.18 -0.51 57.94
C LEU A 15 -41.07 -0.05 56.76
N ILE A 16 -40.78 1.10 56.13
CA ILE A 16 -41.55 1.59 54.96
C ILE A 16 -40.72 1.59 53.66
N SER A 17 -39.38 1.47 53.73
CA SER A 17 -38.52 1.46 52.53
C SER A 17 -38.13 0.06 52.01
N ILE A 18 -38.59 -1.02 52.63
CA ILE A 18 -38.33 -2.41 52.17
C ILE A 18 -39.47 -2.95 51.28
N PHE A 19 -40.62 -2.27 51.21
CA PHE A 19 -41.77 -2.68 50.38
C PHE A 19 -41.92 -1.93 49.05
N GLN A 20 -40.96 -1.07 48.67
CA GLN A 20 -40.90 -0.41 47.35
C GLN A 20 -39.75 -0.89 46.46
N LEU A 21 -38.97 -1.90 46.90
CA LEU A 21 -37.85 -2.47 46.15
C LEU A 21 -38.17 -3.85 45.52
N MET A 22 -39.43 -4.27 45.50
CA MET A 22 -39.91 -5.50 44.83
C MET A 22 -41.07 -5.27 43.84
N CYS A 23 -41.25 -4.04 43.35
CA CYS A 23 -42.06 -3.73 42.17
C CYS A 23 -41.23 -3.12 41.02
N GLY A 24 -39.92 -3.37 41.03
CA GLY A 24 -39.14 -3.31 39.80
C GLY A 24 -39.62 -4.42 38.89
N CYS A 25 -40.52 -4.11 37.96
CA CYS A 25 -40.96 -5.04 36.93
C CYS A 25 -39.77 -5.28 36.00
N SER A 26 -38.90 -6.23 36.37
CA SER A 26 -37.89 -6.79 35.50
C SER A 26 -38.63 -7.52 34.40
N SER A 27 -38.97 -6.78 33.33
CA SER A 27 -39.51 -7.34 32.10
C SER A 27 -38.54 -8.39 31.62
N VAL A 28 -38.92 -9.66 31.79
CA VAL A 28 -38.21 -10.78 31.16
C VAL A 28 -38.12 -10.43 29.69
N PRO A 29 -36.92 -10.38 29.08
CA PRO A 29 -36.79 -10.07 27.67
C PRO A 29 -37.71 -11.01 26.89
N VAL A 30 -38.71 -10.45 26.21
CA VAL A 30 -39.63 -11.26 25.42
C VAL A 30 -38.83 -11.81 24.26
N GLU A 31 -38.59 -13.13 24.27
CA GLU A 31 -37.85 -13.78 23.19
C GLU A 31 -38.53 -13.49 21.85
N PRO A 32 -37.77 -13.11 20.80
CA PRO A 32 -38.35 -12.85 19.49
C PRO A 32 -39.12 -14.07 18.98
N THR A 33 -40.32 -13.86 18.45
CA THR A 33 -41.04 -14.91 17.71
C THR A 33 -40.35 -15.15 16.37
N ALA A 34 -40.52 -16.35 15.80
CA ALA A 34 -40.04 -16.62 14.44
C ALA A 34 -40.70 -15.66 13.44
N GLY A 35 -39.94 -15.17 12.46
CA GLY A 35 -40.45 -14.18 11.52
C GLY A 35 -39.38 -13.51 10.67
N VAL A 36 -39.67 -12.28 10.28
CA VAL A 36 -38.84 -11.44 9.41
C VAL A 36 -38.46 -10.16 10.16
N ARG A 37 -37.18 -9.81 10.10
CA ARG A 37 -36.64 -8.56 10.63
C ARG A 37 -35.96 -7.78 9.50
N TYR A 38 -36.38 -6.55 9.23
CA TYR A 38 -35.73 -5.71 8.23
C TYR A 38 -34.45 -5.10 8.78
N VAL A 39 -33.44 -4.91 7.92
CA VAL A 39 -32.17 -4.29 8.32
C VAL A 39 -32.39 -2.85 8.83
N ASP A 40 -33.37 -2.14 8.28
CA ASP A 40 -33.73 -0.78 8.70
C ASP A 40 -34.43 -0.67 10.07
N GLU A 41 -34.65 -1.80 10.75
CA GLU A 41 -35.20 -1.89 12.10
C GLU A 41 -34.11 -2.14 13.16
N PHE A 42 -32.85 -2.30 12.76
CA PHE A 42 -31.71 -2.36 13.68
C PHE A 42 -31.08 -0.98 13.89
N ASP A 43 -30.30 -0.83 14.96
CA ASP A 43 -29.42 0.34 15.11
C ASP A 43 -28.16 0.16 14.25
N LEU A 44 -28.10 0.88 13.13
CA LEU A 44 -26.98 0.84 12.18
C LEU A 44 -25.87 1.86 12.51
N ALA A 45 -25.98 2.60 13.61
CA ALA A 45 -25.08 3.72 13.91
C ALA A 45 -23.60 3.34 14.11
N SER A 46 -23.33 2.06 14.41
CA SER A 46 -21.98 1.53 14.67
C SER A 46 -21.36 0.76 13.50
N ALA A 47 -22.05 0.70 12.35
CA ALA A 47 -21.53 0.13 11.11
C ALA A 47 -20.45 1.01 10.47
N THR A 48 -19.51 0.39 9.73
CA THR A 48 -18.47 1.11 9.00
C THR A 48 -18.97 1.57 7.63
N CYS A 49 -18.39 2.65 7.09
CA CYS A 49 -18.74 3.18 5.78
C CYS A 49 -17.61 4.03 5.20
N GLY A 50 -17.29 3.80 3.92
CA GLY A 50 -16.20 4.51 3.23
C GLY A 50 -16.42 6.01 3.08
N LEU A 51 -15.34 6.71 2.72
CA LEU A 51 -15.24 8.17 2.59
C LEU A 51 -15.72 8.97 3.82
N GLY A 52 -15.69 8.37 5.01
CA GLY A 52 -16.18 9.00 6.25
C GLY A 52 -17.70 9.25 6.25
N LYS A 53 -18.44 8.62 5.33
CA LYS A 53 -19.91 8.62 5.35
C LYS A 53 -20.42 7.72 6.50
N LYS A 54 -21.75 7.57 6.60
CA LYS A 54 -22.40 6.66 7.55
C LYS A 54 -23.47 5.85 6.83
N VAL A 55 -23.62 4.58 7.19
CA VAL A 55 -24.77 3.77 6.78
C VAL A 55 -26.07 4.44 7.26
N ARG A 56 -27.10 4.46 6.40
CA ARG A 56 -28.40 5.08 6.72
C ARG A 56 -29.55 4.12 6.50
N ALA A 57 -30.35 3.91 7.53
CA ALA A 57 -31.64 3.22 7.38
C ALA A 57 -32.61 4.06 6.54
N LYS A 58 -33.40 3.40 5.68
CA LYS A 58 -34.54 3.94 4.89
C LYS A 58 -34.20 5.06 3.89
N THR A 59 -32.93 5.41 3.75
CA THR A 59 -32.43 6.48 2.86
C THR A 59 -31.08 6.06 2.27
N SER A 60 -30.74 6.58 1.09
CA SER A 60 -29.41 6.42 0.50
C SER A 60 -28.35 7.01 1.45
N VAL A 61 -27.06 6.68 1.25
CA VAL A 61 -25.97 7.13 2.14
C VAL A 61 -25.88 8.67 2.25
N ASP A 62 -26.36 9.39 1.23
CA ASP A 62 -26.41 10.87 1.19
C ASP A 62 -27.74 11.45 1.72
N GLY A 63 -28.67 10.60 2.17
CA GLY A 63 -29.92 10.99 2.84
C GLY A 63 -31.13 11.14 1.92
N ASN A 64 -31.04 10.75 0.65
CA ASN A 64 -32.14 10.79 -0.30
C ASN A 64 -32.99 9.50 -0.23
N PRO A 65 -34.15 9.39 -0.92
CA PRO A 65 -34.89 8.13 -1.01
C PRO A 65 -34.02 7.02 -1.64
N LEU A 66 -34.21 5.78 -1.19
CA LEU A 66 -33.53 4.61 -1.75
C LEU A 66 -34.00 4.36 -3.19
N VAL A 67 -33.11 4.52 -4.17
CA VAL A 67 -33.41 4.37 -5.60
C VAL A 67 -32.19 3.78 -6.31
N ALA A 68 -32.26 2.51 -6.72
CA ALA A 68 -31.10 1.77 -7.19
C ALA A 68 -31.21 1.26 -8.63
N GLY A 69 -30.04 1.12 -9.26
CA GLY A 69 -29.83 0.49 -10.57
C GLY A 69 -30.43 1.24 -11.76
N ARG A 70 -30.10 0.80 -12.97
CA ARG A 70 -30.60 1.40 -14.22
C ARG A 70 -32.13 1.34 -14.35
N ASN A 71 -32.77 0.35 -13.74
CA ASN A 71 -34.22 0.21 -13.66
C ASN A 71 -34.89 1.16 -12.63
N LYS A 72 -34.12 1.91 -11.85
CA LYS A 72 -34.60 2.85 -10.81
C LYS A 72 -35.58 2.18 -9.85
N ALA A 73 -35.24 0.99 -9.37
CA ALA A 73 -36.03 0.30 -8.36
C ALA A 73 -36.02 1.12 -7.07
N THR A 74 -37.20 1.31 -6.47
CA THR A 74 -37.37 2.08 -5.23
C THR A 74 -37.80 1.16 -4.10
N SER A 75 -37.46 1.51 -2.87
CA SER A 75 -38.11 0.94 -1.67
C SER A 75 -38.19 1.98 -0.54
N LEU A 76 -39.12 1.74 0.38
CA LEU A 76 -39.22 2.42 1.68
C LEU A 76 -38.46 1.67 2.79
N ARG A 77 -37.92 0.48 2.47
CA ARG A 77 -37.24 -0.45 3.38
C ARG A 77 -35.82 -0.73 2.90
N GLY A 78 -34.94 -1.09 3.84
CA GLY A 78 -33.52 -1.31 3.59
C GLY A 78 -32.65 -0.10 3.93
N PHE A 79 -31.41 -0.07 3.41
CA PHE A 79 -30.42 0.93 3.81
C PHE A 79 -29.48 1.33 2.67
N GLY A 80 -28.97 2.56 2.75
CA GLY A 80 -27.93 3.09 1.87
C GLY A 80 -26.57 3.07 2.55
N ALA A 81 -25.53 2.75 1.79
CA ALA A 81 -24.14 2.73 2.22
C ALA A 81 -23.21 3.26 1.11
N HIS A 82 -21.94 3.42 1.45
CA HIS A 82 -20.86 3.60 0.48
C HIS A 82 -20.00 2.33 0.46
N ALA A 83 -19.33 2.05 -0.66
CA ALA A 83 -18.28 1.05 -0.73
C ALA A 83 -17.21 1.24 0.36
N GLU A 84 -16.59 0.13 0.77
CA GLU A 84 -15.84 -0.02 2.03
C GLU A 84 -16.77 0.20 3.25
N SER A 85 -17.90 -0.54 3.28
CA SER A 85 -18.82 -0.62 4.42
C SER A 85 -19.07 -2.06 4.85
N ALA A 86 -19.24 -2.25 6.16
CA ALA A 86 -19.68 -3.50 6.76
C ALA A 86 -20.75 -3.24 7.83
N VAL A 87 -21.84 -4.02 7.74
CA VAL A 87 -22.93 -4.05 8.73
C VAL A 87 -23.05 -5.48 9.25
N ALA A 88 -22.70 -5.70 10.52
CA ALA A 88 -22.64 -7.04 11.11
C ALA A 88 -23.78 -7.30 12.09
N PHE A 89 -24.25 -8.55 12.16
CA PHE A 89 -25.40 -8.97 12.94
C PHE A 89 -25.13 -10.30 13.64
N ARG A 90 -25.75 -10.51 14.81
CA ARG A 90 -25.65 -11.76 15.57
C ARG A 90 -27.02 -12.41 15.77
N PHE A 91 -27.11 -13.68 15.39
CA PHE A 91 -28.35 -14.45 15.33
C PHE A 91 -28.38 -15.73 16.17
N ASN A 92 -27.29 -16.07 16.88
CA ASN A 92 -27.16 -17.23 17.76
C ASN A 92 -27.43 -18.62 17.13
N GLY A 93 -27.30 -18.73 15.80
CA GLY A 93 -27.56 -19.96 15.04
C GLY A 93 -29.00 -20.07 14.52
N LYS A 94 -29.82 -19.03 14.68
CA LYS A 94 -31.27 -19.07 14.38
C LYS A 94 -31.72 -18.16 13.22
N VAL A 95 -30.81 -17.58 12.46
CA VAL A 95 -31.15 -17.03 11.13
C VAL A 95 -31.27 -18.19 10.15
N THR A 96 -32.17 -18.05 9.17
CA THR A 96 -32.40 -19.06 8.13
C THR A 96 -32.19 -18.52 6.73
N ALA A 97 -32.47 -17.23 6.49
CA ALA A 97 -32.23 -16.61 5.19
C ALA A 97 -31.99 -15.10 5.29
N PHE A 98 -31.35 -14.55 4.26
CA PHE A 98 -31.32 -13.12 3.97
C PHE A 98 -31.85 -12.86 2.56
N ASP A 99 -32.75 -11.88 2.45
CA ASP A 99 -33.29 -11.40 1.17
C ASP A 99 -33.03 -9.90 1.01
N ALA A 100 -32.67 -9.48 -0.20
CA ALA A 100 -32.57 -8.06 -0.56
C ALA A 100 -32.70 -7.86 -2.07
N ARG A 101 -32.84 -6.59 -2.49
CA ARG A 101 -32.59 -6.14 -3.86
C ARG A 101 -31.44 -5.14 -3.83
N ILE A 102 -30.33 -5.47 -4.47
CA ILE A 102 -29.08 -4.70 -4.43
C ILE A 102 -28.85 -3.92 -5.72
N GLY A 103 -28.22 -2.74 -5.62
CA GLY A 103 -27.70 -2.01 -6.77
C GLY A 103 -27.00 -0.71 -6.39
N LEU A 104 -26.31 -0.11 -7.35
CA LEU A 104 -25.78 1.24 -7.19
C LEU A 104 -26.92 2.24 -6.94
N ASP A 105 -26.73 3.12 -5.97
CA ASP A 105 -27.63 4.23 -5.69
C ASP A 105 -27.65 5.23 -6.85
N SER A 106 -28.80 5.89 -7.08
CA SER A 106 -29.00 6.80 -8.21
C SER A 106 -28.25 8.12 -8.08
N ASP A 107 -27.84 8.53 -6.88
CA ASP A 107 -27.03 9.73 -6.68
C ASP A 107 -25.55 9.51 -7.05
N SER A 108 -25.07 8.25 -7.08
CA SER A 108 -23.75 7.86 -7.63
C SER A 108 -23.45 8.52 -8.99
N GLN A 109 -24.46 8.58 -9.88
CA GLN A 109 -24.32 9.16 -11.21
C GLN A 109 -24.17 10.68 -11.19
N LYS A 110 -24.73 11.36 -10.17
CA LYS A 110 -24.58 12.81 -9.95
C LYS A 110 -23.22 13.14 -9.32
N ALA A 111 -22.71 12.26 -8.46
CA ALA A 111 -21.40 12.39 -7.84
C ALA A 111 -20.23 12.22 -8.85
N ASN A 112 -20.44 11.47 -9.94
CA ASN A 112 -19.45 11.28 -10.99
C ASN A 112 -19.35 12.48 -11.96
N THR A 113 -18.64 13.52 -11.54
CA THR A 113 -18.34 14.71 -12.35
C THR A 113 -17.40 14.45 -13.54
N TRP A 114 -16.72 13.31 -13.57
CA TRP A 114 -15.68 12.97 -14.56
C TRP A 114 -16.21 12.34 -15.86
N LYS A 115 -17.51 12.08 -15.96
CA LYS A 115 -18.18 11.48 -17.15
C LYS A 115 -17.58 10.13 -17.59
N HIS A 116 -16.97 9.38 -16.69
CA HIS A 116 -16.38 8.07 -17.00
C HIS A 116 -17.33 6.93 -16.61
N HIS A 117 -17.51 5.92 -17.48
CA HIS A 117 -18.36 4.73 -17.27
C HIS A 117 -17.75 3.69 -16.30
N TYR A 118 -17.08 4.17 -15.27
CA TYR A 118 -16.41 3.37 -14.25
C TYR A 118 -17.01 3.74 -12.90
N ILE A 119 -18.24 3.32 -12.63
CA ILE A 119 -18.80 3.27 -11.28
C ILE A 119 -19.20 1.83 -11.01
N GLY A 120 -18.89 1.31 -9.83
CA GLY A 120 -19.31 -0.02 -9.44
C GLY A 120 -19.19 -0.32 -7.95
N ALA A 121 -20.10 -1.17 -7.50
CA ALA A 121 -20.13 -1.73 -6.15
C ALA A 121 -20.25 -3.25 -6.24
N ARG A 122 -19.71 -3.94 -5.23
CA ARG A 122 -19.77 -5.39 -5.04
C ARG A 122 -20.37 -5.63 -3.66
N PHE A 123 -21.39 -6.47 -3.63
CA PHE A 123 -22.21 -6.74 -2.46
C PHE A 123 -21.92 -8.17 -2.02
N ARG A 124 -21.55 -8.34 -0.75
CA ARG A 124 -21.25 -9.65 -0.17
C ARG A 124 -22.08 -9.88 1.08
N VAL A 125 -22.49 -11.13 1.26
CA VAL A 125 -23.07 -11.62 2.51
C VAL A 125 -22.09 -12.64 3.08
N TRP A 126 -21.55 -12.33 4.25
CA TRP A 126 -20.69 -13.25 4.99
C TRP A 126 -21.51 -14.01 6.03
N ALA A 127 -21.19 -15.28 6.27
CA ALA A 127 -21.72 -16.08 7.35
C ALA A 127 -20.56 -16.79 8.07
N ASP A 128 -20.38 -16.55 9.37
CA ASP A 128 -19.38 -17.20 10.24
C ASP A 128 -17.95 -17.26 9.65
N GLY A 129 -17.53 -16.19 8.95
CA GLY A 129 -16.22 -16.11 8.30
C GLY A 129 -16.11 -16.78 6.93
N ARG A 130 -17.22 -17.06 6.24
CA ARG A 130 -17.26 -17.48 4.83
C ARG A 130 -18.09 -16.51 4.00
N ILE A 131 -17.80 -16.37 2.72
CA ILE A 131 -18.63 -15.59 1.79
C ILE A 131 -19.78 -16.50 1.32
N ALA A 132 -20.97 -16.29 1.88
CA ALA A 132 -22.19 -17.02 1.53
C ALA A 132 -22.81 -16.52 0.21
N TYR A 133 -22.58 -15.25 -0.14
CA TYR A 133 -22.98 -14.65 -1.41
C TYR A 133 -22.02 -13.55 -1.85
N ASP A 134 -21.77 -13.45 -3.16
CA ASP A 134 -21.00 -12.37 -3.79
C ASP A 134 -21.69 -11.98 -5.11
N SER A 135 -22.07 -10.72 -5.26
CA SER A 135 -22.79 -10.24 -6.45
C SER A 135 -21.93 -10.14 -7.72
N GLY A 136 -20.60 -10.26 -7.58
CA GLY A 136 -19.63 -9.66 -8.48
C GLY A 136 -19.81 -8.14 -8.58
N THR A 137 -19.10 -7.50 -9.50
CA THR A 137 -19.24 -6.06 -9.74
C THR A 137 -20.59 -5.73 -10.40
N ILE A 138 -21.40 -4.90 -9.75
CA ILE A 138 -22.57 -4.22 -10.35
C ILE A 138 -22.13 -2.83 -10.81
N ARG A 139 -22.39 -2.49 -12.08
CA ARG A 139 -22.00 -1.21 -12.71
C ARG A 139 -23.18 -0.25 -12.91
N ASP A 140 -22.87 1.02 -13.20
CA ASP A 140 -23.82 2.10 -13.51
C ASP A 140 -24.88 1.74 -14.57
N ARG A 141 -24.49 0.92 -15.55
CA ARG A 141 -25.31 0.43 -16.66
C ARG A 141 -26.22 -0.76 -16.31
N ASP A 142 -26.01 -1.39 -15.16
CA ASP A 142 -26.70 -2.61 -14.76
C ASP A 142 -27.98 -2.29 -13.97
N SER A 143 -28.99 -3.15 -14.07
CA SER A 143 -30.18 -3.10 -13.21
C SER A 143 -29.89 -3.66 -11.83
N THR A 144 -30.76 -3.39 -10.85
CA THR A 144 -30.71 -4.06 -9.56
C THR A 144 -30.81 -5.58 -9.69
N LYS A 145 -30.17 -6.30 -8.77
CA LYS A 145 -30.27 -7.77 -8.66
C LYS A 145 -31.07 -8.12 -7.40
N ASP A 146 -32.00 -9.06 -7.52
CA ASP A 146 -32.63 -9.69 -6.36
C ASP A 146 -31.66 -10.74 -5.79
N VAL A 147 -31.62 -10.84 -4.45
CA VAL A 147 -30.69 -11.68 -3.68
C VAL A 147 -31.49 -12.50 -2.69
N HIS A 148 -31.18 -13.78 -2.63
CA HIS A 148 -31.61 -14.71 -1.60
C HIS A 148 -30.39 -15.53 -1.17
N VAL A 149 -30.15 -15.62 0.14
CA VAL A 149 -29.02 -16.36 0.72
C VAL A 149 -29.55 -17.27 1.82
N ASP A 150 -29.29 -18.57 1.71
CA ASP A 150 -29.50 -19.51 2.80
C ASP A 150 -28.45 -19.26 3.88
N LEU A 151 -28.91 -19.08 5.13
CA LEU A 151 -28.09 -18.79 6.29
C LEU A 151 -28.42 -19.72 7.47
N ALA A 152 -29.08 -20.85 7.21
CA ALA A 152 -29.52 -21.79 8.25
C ALA A 152 -28.35 -22.22 9.17
N GLY A 153 -28.48 -21.90 10.46
CA GLY A 153 -27.48 -22.22 11.47
C GLY A 153 -26.39 -21.17 11.68
N ALA A 154 -26.38 -20.06 10.92
CA ALA A 154 -25.35 -19.03 11.05
C ALA A 154 -25.44 -18.26 12.38
N TYR A 155 -24.30 -18.03 13.02
CA TYR A 155 -24.21 -17.27 14.28
C TYR A 155 -24.04 -15.77 14.04
N GLU A 156 -23.22 -15.42 13.06
CA GLU A 156 -22.83 -14.06 12.71
C GLU A 156 -22.91 -13.84 11.20
N VAL A 157 -23.54 -12.74 10.79
CA VAL A 157 -23.77 -12.39 9.39
C VAL A 157 -23.30 -10.97 9.13
N ILE A 158 -22.58 -10.74 8.02
CA ILE A 158 -22.13 -9.39 7.63
C ILE A 158 -22.61 -9.06 6.23
N LEU A 159 -23.24 -7.90 6.08
CA LEU A 159 -23.53 -7.27 4.79
C LEU A 159 -22.39 -6.30 4.46
N GLU A 160 -21.59 -6.64 3.46
CA GLU A 160 -20.40 -5.88 3.06
C GLU A 160 -20.62 -5.25 1.67
N THR A 161 -20.32 -3.95 1.53
CA THR A 161 -20.27 -3.27 0.24
C THR A 161 -18.84 -2.81 -0.04
N THR A 162 -18.28 -3.15 -1.20
CA THR A 162 -16.91 -2.81 -1.63
C THR A 162 -16.90 -2.26 -3.06
N SER A 163 -15.83 -1.62 -3.52
CA SER A 163 -15.71 -1.13 -4.91
C SER A 163 -14.52 -1.79 -5.62
N PRO A 164 -14.76 -2.83 -6.46
CA PRO A 164 -13.71 -3.54 -7.20
C PRO A 164 -13.40 -2.89 -8.56
N ILE A 165 -13.82 -1.63 -8.76
CA ILE A 165 -13.45 -0.85 -9.94
C ILE A 165 -12.40 0.15 -9.48
N GLY A 166 -11.39 0.40 -10.33
CA GLY A 166 -10.26 1.24 -9.95
C GLY A 166 -10.67 2.67 -9.68
N TRP A 167 -10.05 3.25 -8.65
CA TRP A 167 -9.99 4.66 -8.23
C TRP A 167 -11.09 5.63 -8.70
N LEU A 168 -11.18 5.89 -10.00
CA LEU A 168 -12.13 6.81 -10.61
C LEU A 168 -13.60 6.46 -10.25
N SER A 169 -13.88 5.21 -9.88
CA SER A 169 -15.19 4.76 -9.38
C SER A 169 -15.45 5.02 -7.91
N TYR A 170 -14.41 5.15 -7.08
CA TYR A 170 -14.55 5.03 -5.63
C TYR A 170 -15.48 6.09 -5.07
N VAL A 171 -15.39 7.34 -5.55
CA VAL A 171 -16.27 8.47 -5.16
C VAL A 171 -17.73 8.27 -5.59
N GLY A 172 -17.98 7.44 -6.60
CA GLY A 172 -19.32 7.04 -7.03
C GLY A 172 -19.83 5.76 -6.37
N GLY A 173 -19.13 5.21 -5.38
CA GLY A 173 -19.43 3.91 -4.76
C GLY A 173 -20.67 3.88 -3.84
N ASN A 174 -21.64 4.79 -3.98
CA ASN A 174 -22.89 4.71 -3.23
C ASN A 174 -23.69 3.46 -3.67
N ALA A 175 -24.31 2.79 -2.71
CA ALA A 175 -24.98 1.52 -2.91
C ALA A 175 -26.20 1.40 -1.99
N ASP A 176 -27.30 0.89 -2.52
CA ASP A 176 -28.51 0.62 -1.74
C ASP A 176 -28.78 -0.89 -1.65
N TRP A 177 -29.16 -1.30 -0.45
CA TRP A 177 -29.70 -2.62 -0.14
C TRP A 177 -31.21 -2.48 0.10
N LEU A 178 -31.99 -2.50 -0.97
CA LEU A 178 -33.45 -2.34 -0.95
C LEU A 178 -34.14 -3.57 -0.34
N ASP A 179 -35.21 -3.36 0.43
CA ASP A 179 -36.02 -4.43 1.04
C ASP A 179 -35.24 -5.47 1.87
N ALA A 180 -34.01 -5.09 2.29
CA ALA A 180 -33.06 -5.95 2.96
C ALA A 180 -33.57 -6.43 4.32
N ARG A 181 -33.64 -7.76 4.49
CA ARG A 181 -34.27 -8.40 5.65
C ARG A 181 -33.71 -9.80 5.91
N PHE A 182 -33.80 -10.21 7.17
CA PHE A 182 -33.47 -11.55 7.63
C PHE A 182 -34.74 -12.32 7.98
N THR A 183 -34.78 -13.60 7.63
CA THR A 183 -35.75 -14.57 8.17
C THR A 183 -35.09 -15.34 9.30
N HIS A 184 -35.77 -15.49 10.44
CA HIS A 184 -35.21 -16.10 11.64
C HIS A 184 -36.24 -16.93 12.43
N GLU A 185 -35.75 -17.84 13.24
CA GLU A 185 -36.53 -18.67 14.16
C GLU A 185 -36.82 -17.96 15.49
N ALA A 186 -37.58 -18.62 16.37
CA ALA A 186 -37.95 -18.08 17.67
C ALA A 186 -36.77 -18.12 18.66
N GLY A 187 -36.62 -17.04 19.44
CA GLY A 187 -35.50 -16.85 20.36
C GLY A 187 -34.15 -16.61 19.66
N ALA A 188 -34.15 -16.12 18.42
CA ALA A 188 -32.96 -15.61 17.77
C ALA A 188 -32.46 -14.35 18.49
N THR A 189 -31.14 -14.18 18.57
CA THR A 189 -30.58 -12.85 18.87
C THR A 189 -30.87 -11.95 17.68
N LEU A 190 -31.25 -10.69 17.92
CA LEU A 190 -31.51 -9.70 16.86
C LEU A 190 -30.68 -8.45 17.15
N GLU A 191 -29.36 -8.63 17.16
CA GLU A 191 -28.37 -7.61 17.50
C GLU A 191 -27.62 -7.16 16.23
N CYS A 192 -27.53 -5.85 16.00
CA CYS A 192 -26.52 -5.29 15.10
C CYS A 192 -25.26 -5.02 15.93
N LEU A 193 -24.13 -5.57 15.50
CA LEU A 193 -22.88 -5.51 16.22
C LEU A 193 -22.19 -4.16 16.02
N ASN A 194 -21.42 -3.74 17.04
CA ASN A 194 -20.58 -2.56 16.92
C ASN A 194 -19.33 -2.89 16.10
N VAL A 195 -19.46 -2.81 14.78
CA VAL A 195 -18.36 -3.02 13.82
C VAL A 195 -17.17 -2.12 14.13
N THR A 196 -17.40 -0.86 14.54
CA THR A 196 -16.32 0.09 14.84
C THR A 196 -15.42 -0.35 16.02
N GLU A 197 -15.98 -0.95 17.07
CA GLU A 197 -15.18 -1.57 18.15
C GLU A 197 -14.64 -2.95 17.76
N LEU A 198 -15.36 -3.70 16.92
CA LEU A 198 -14.95 -5.02 16.44
C LEU A 198 -14.00 -4.97 15.23
N SER A 199 -13.67 -3.81 14.67
CA SER A 199 -12.64 -3.59 13.65
C SER A 199 -11.71 -2.46 14.08
N LYS A 200 -11.38 -2.44 15.38
CA LYS A 200 -10.70 -1.33 16.04
C LYS A 200 -9.34 -1.08 15.40
N GLN A 201 -9.09 0.17 15.06
CA GLN A 201 -7.86 0.57 14.41
C GLN A 201 -6.68 0.48 15.38
N ILE A 202 -5.64 -0.24 14.96
CA ILE A 202 -4.40 -0.40 15.72
C ILE A 202 -3.66 0.95 15.72
N GLY A 203 -3.20 1.38 16.89
CA GLY A 203 -2.31 2.54 17.03
C GLY A 203 -0.88 2.23 16.56
N ILE A 204 0.10 2.94 17.14
CA ILE A 204 1.52 2.68 16.86
C ILE A 204 1.96 1.37 17.54
N LEU A 205 2.45 0.41 16.73
CA LEU A 205 3.05 -0.83 17.21
C LEU A 205 4.57 -0.74 17.32
N THR A 206 5.23 -0.08 16.36
CA THR A 206 6.68 0.08 16.33
C THR A 206 7.14 0.87 17.56
N PRO A 207 8.04 0.32 18.40
CA PRO A 207 8.55 1.04 19.57
C PRO A 207 9.27 2.35 19.18
N PRO A 208 9.38 3.31 20.12
CA PRO A 208 10.19 4.51 19.92
C PRO A 208 11.63 4.19 19.51
N GLU A 209 12.23 5.05 18.70
CA GLU A 209 13.57 4.83 18.15
C GLU A 209 14.62 4.61 19.23
N ASN A 210 15.48 3.61 19.03
CA ASN A 210 16.61 3.39 19.93
C ASN A 210 17.61 4.56 19.78
N PRO A 211 18.01 5.25 20.87
CA PRO A 211 18.95 6.36 20.76
C PRO A 211 20.39 5.90 20.45
N LYS A 212 20.72 4.62 20.62
CA LYS A 212 22.03 4.05 20.25
C LYS A 212 22.15 3.87 18.73
N PRO A 213 23.37 3.90 18.15
CA PRO A 213 23.58 3.66 16.73
C PRO A 213 23.06 2.29 16.31
N GLN A 214 22.28 2.25 15.23
CA GLN A 214 21.56 1.07 14.77
C GLN A 214 21.61 0.97 13.25
N PHE A 215 22.36 -0.01 12.73
CA PHE A 215 22.41 -0.30 11.29
C PHE A 215 21.07 -0.88 10.83
N ASN A 216 20.59 -0.41 9.68
CA ASN A 216 19.29 -0.74 9.09
C ASN A 216 19.47 -1.21 7.63
N GLY A 217 18.37 -1.51 6.92
CA GLY A 217 18.37 -1.72 5.47
C GLY A 217 19.34 -2.78 4.95
N ALA A 218 19.79 -2.62 3.71
CA ALA A 218 20.73 -3.52 3.07
C ALA A 218 22.17 -3.35 3.56
N ASN A 219 22.85 -4.48 3.79
CA ASN A 219 24.29 -4.55 4.03
C ASN A 219 25.10 -4.93 2.77
N VAL A 220 24.47 -4.97 1.60
CA VAL A 220 25.10 -5.22 0.29
C VAL A 220 24.68 -4.13 -0.69
N TRP A 221 25.62 -3.70 -1.54
CA TRP A 221 25.30 -2.75 -2.62
C TRP A 221 26.05 -3.12 -3.91
N GLY A 222 25.36 -3.07 -5.05
CA GLY A 222 25.89 -3.45 -6.36
C GLY A 222 26.31 -2.24 -7.18
N VAL A 223 27.48 -2.31 -7.81
CA VAL A 223 28.06 -1.27 -8.67
C VAL A 223 28.86 -1.89 -9.81
N ARG A 224 28.91 -1.25 -10.98
CA ARG A 224 29.76 -1.71 -12.09
C ARG A 224 31.24 -1.36 -11.87
N PRO A 225 32.19 -2.15 -12.42
CA PRO A 225 33.61 -1.83 -12.36
C PRO A 225 33.91 -0.42 -12.88
N GLY A 226 34.72 0.35 -12.15
CA GLY A 226 35.10 1.71 -12.54
C GLY A 226 33.98 2.77 -12.52
N HIS A 227 32.77 2.43 -12.04
CA HIS A 227 31.65 3.37 -11.97
C HIS A 227 31.62 4.14 -10.64
N GLU A 228 30.82 5.19 -10.57
CA GLU A 228 30.72 6.05 -9.38
C GLU A 228 30.09 5.30 -8.20
N VAL A 229 30.73 5.42 -7.04
CA VAL A 229 30.23 4.90 -5.76
C VAL A 229 29.50 6.02 -5.04
N ILE A 230 28.21 5.82 -4.75
CA ILE A 230 27.42 6.64 -3.83
C ILE A 230 26.55 5.68 -3.03
N PHE A 231 26.91 5.45 -1.77
CA PHE A 231 26.11 4.63 -0.85
C PHE A 231 26.18 5.19 0.57
N ARG A 232 25.09 5.82 1.02
CA ARG A 232 24.89 6.16 2.44
C ARG A 232 24.61 4.89 3.22
N VAL A 233 25.40 4.63 4.25
CA VAL A 233 25.17 3.50 5.15
C VAL A 233 24.03 3.87 6.10
N PRO A 234 22.88 3.19 6.05
CA PRO A 234 21.71 3.56 6.84
C PRO A 234 21.91 3.18 8.31
N VAL A 235 22.12 4.20 9.15
CA VAL A 235 22.30 4.03 10.60
C VAL A 235 21.45 5.04 11.35
N SER A 236 20.40 4.56 12.03
CA SER A 236 19.58 5.35 12.93
C SER A 236 20.21 5.48 14.32
N GLY A 237 19.66 6.36 15.15
CA GLY A 237 20.18 6.69 16.47
C GLY A 237 20.30 8.21 16.67
N LYS A 238 20.49 8.64 17.92
CA LYS A 238 20.57 10.06 18.27
C LYS A 238 21.74 10.77 17.56
N ARG A 239 21.51 12.00 17.10
CA ARG A 239 22.53 12.89 16.51
C ARG A 239 23.08 13.87 17.56
N PRO A 240 24.33 14.37 17.42
CA PRO A 240 25.31 14.06 16.38
C PRO A 240 25.85 12.64 16.51
N MET A 241 26.30 12.07 15.38
CA MET A 241 26.86 10.73 15.30
C MET A 241 28.09 10.78 14.39
N LYS A 242 29.19 10.19 14.85
CA LYS A 242 30.45 10.07 14.11
C LYS A 242 30.47 8.73 13.39
N PHE A 243 30.91 8.72 12.14
CA PHE A 243 31.18 7.51 11.38
C PHE A 243 32.67 7.32 11.14
N THR A 244 33.12 6.07 11.08
CA THR A 244 34.43 5.67 10.56
C THR A 244 34.29 4.41 9.69
N ALA A 245 35.19 4.21 8.73
CA ALA A 245 35.20 3.04 7.86
C ALA A 245 36.61 2.44 7.72
N GLU A 246 36.68 1.12 7.72
CA GLU A 246 37.90 0.32 7.57
C GLU A 246 37.77 -0.61 6.35
N ASN A 247 38.91 -0.98 5.76
CA ASN A 247 38.99 -1.84 4.57
C ASN A 247 38.31 -1.24 3.32
N LEU A 248 38.38 0.08 3.15
CA LEU A 248 37.93 0.76 1.93
C LEU A 248 38.71 0.23 0.70
N PRO A 249 38.04 -0.20 -0.36
CA PRO A 249 38.71 -0.69 -1.56
C PRO A 249 39.28 0.46 -2.41
N ASN A 250 40.31 0.17 -3.20
CA ASN A 250 40.99 1.18 -4.04
C ASN A 250 40.00 1.97 -4.91
N GLY A 251 40.09 3.31 -4.83
CA GLY A 251 39.19 4.24 -5.52
C GLY A 251 38.01 4.72 -4.69
N VAL A 252 37.67 4.03 -3.60
CA VAL A 252 36.54 4.37 -2.72
C VAL A 252 37.02 5.18 -1.50
N THR A 253 36.27 6.23 -1.18
CA THR A 253 36.48 7.10 -0.02
C THR A 253 35.24 7.07 0.88
N PHE A 254 35.32 7.68 2.06
CA PHE A 254 34.22 7.70 3.04
C PHE A 254 33.99 9.10 3.62
N ASP A 255 32.75 9.53 3.58
CA ASP A 255 32.26 10.77 4.17
C ASP A 255 31.84 10.52 5.63
N GLU A 256 32.75 10.78 6.57
CA GLU A 256 32.55 10.54 8.01
C GLU A 256 31.40 11.37 8.62
N ARG A 257 30.89 12.41 7.94
CA ARG A 257 29.80 13.25 8.45
C ARG A 257 28.43 12.60 8.27
N LYS A 258 28.22 11.96 7.12
CA LYS A 258 26.95 11.32 6.75
C LYS A 258 27.01 9.80 6.61
N GLY A 259 28.19 9.20 6.75
CA GLY A 259 28.40 7.76 6.60
C GLY A 259 28.27 7.30 5.15
N VAL A 260 28.79 8.07 4.19
CA VAL A 260 28.60 7.80 2.74
C VAL A 260 29.89 7.27 2.12
N LEU A 261 29.82 6.08 1.52
CA LEU A 261 30.85 5.58 0.60
C LEU A 261 30.78 6.40 -0.69
N ARG A 262 31.92 6.93 -1.14
CA ARG A 262 32.07 7.81 -2.30
C ARG A 262 33.21 7.35 -3.22
N GLY A 263 33.34 7.95 -4.39
CA GLY A 263 34.50 7.76 -5.28
C GLY A 263 34.21 6.82 -6.45
N THR A 264 35.16 5.95 -6.78
CA THR A 264 35.08 5.07 -7.96
C THR A 264 35.28 3.62 -7.57
N ALA A 265 34.42 2.74 -8.08
CA ALA A 265 34.49 1.31 -7.83
C ALA A 265 35.78 0.70 -8.42
N PRO A 266 36.40 -0.30 -7.77
CA PRO A 266 37.48 -1.08 -8.34
C PRO A 266 37.20 -1.57 -9.77
N GLN A 267 38.25 -1.70 -10.58
CA GLN A 267 38.15 -2.31 -11.91
C GLN A 267 38.00 -3.84 -11.86
N MET A 268 38.43 -4.45 -10.75
CA MET A 268 38.29 -5.89 -10.53
C MET A 268 36.89 -6.18 -9.98
N LYS A 269 36.18 -7.12 -10.62
CA LYS A 269 34.91 -7.65 -10.09
C LYS A 269 35.16 -8.44 -8.81
N GLY A 270 34.30 -8.28 -7.82
CA GLY A 270 34.50 -8.92 -6.51
C GLY A 270 33.58 -8.39 -5.41
N ARG A 271 33.71 -8.98 -4.22
CA ARG A 271 33.02 -8.56 -3.01
C ARG A 271 34.03 -7.91 -2.07
N TYR A 272 33.81 -6.65 -1.73
CA TYR A 272 34.71 -5.83 -0.92
C TYR A 272 34.01 -5.50 0.40
N PRO A 273 34.28 -6.24 1.49
CA PRO A 273 33.70 -5.97 2.81
C PRO A 273 34.37 -4.74 3.43
N VAL A 274 33.57 -3.70 3.67
CA VAL A 274 33.96 -2.48 4.40
C VAL A 274 33.35 -2.57 5.79
N THR A 275 34.17 -2.45 6.83
CA THR A 275 33.67 -2.39 8.21
C THR A 275 33.35 -0.94 8.55
N VAL A 276 32.08 -0.63 8.77
CA VAL A 276 31.62 0.71 9.11
C VAL A 276 31.23 0.72 10.59
N THR A 277 31.64 1.78 11.27
CA THR A 277 31.43 1.98 12.70
C THR A 277 30.76 3.32 12.93
N ALA A 278 29.72 3.33 13.75
CA ALA A 278 28.92 4.49 14.07
C ALA A 278 28.87 4.69 15.59
N GLU A 279 29.10 5.91 16.06
CA GLU A 279 29.27 6.24 17.48
C GLU A 279 28.56 7.57 17.83
N ASN A 280 27.79 7.57 18.91
CA ASN A 280 27.14 8.74 19.48
C ASN A 280 27.20 8.71 21.02
N GLU A 281 26.64 9.71 21.70
CA GLU A 281 26.63 9.79 23.18
C GLU A 281 25.95 8.61 23.89
N CYS A 282 25.10 7.84 23.21
CA CYS A 282 24.38 6.70 23.79
C CYS A 282 25.10 5.35 23.55
N GLY A 283 26.08 5.30 22.65
CA GLY A 283 26.90 4.11 22.43
C GLY A 283 27.50 4.00 21.02
N LYS A 284 27.89 2.78 20.68
CA LYS A 284 28.64 2.45 19.46
C LYS A 284 28.10 1.17 18.84
N ALA A 285 28.07 1.11 17.53
CA ALA A 285 27.80 -0.11 16.76
C ALA A 285 28.73 -0.20 15.55
N SER A 286 28.95 -1.42 15.06
CA SER A 286 29.72 -1.68 13.84
C SER A 286 29.03 -2.75 13.01
N ALA A 287 29.08 -2.63 11.68
CA ALA A 287 28.59 -3.63 10.75
C ALA A 287 29.50 -3.73 9.51
N THR A 288 29.44 -4.86 8.81
CA THR A 288 30.12 -5.02 7.52
C THR A 288 29.15 -4.70 6.40
N ILE A 289 29.52 -3.74 5.55
CA ILE A 289 28.82 -3.40 4.31
C ILE A 289 29.64 -3.98 3.15
N THR A 290 29.02 -4.77 2.28
CA THR A 290 29.71 -5.39 1.15
C THR A 290 29.45 -4.63 -0.14
N LEU A 291 30.47 -3.93 -0.63
CA LEU A 291 30.49 -3.39 -1.99
C LEU A 291 30.68 -4.55 -2.98
N CYS A 292 29.69 -4.80 -3.82
CA CYS A 292 29.67 -5.88 -4.79
C CYS A 292 29.93 -5.29 -6.19
N VAL A 293 31.18 -5.36 -6.63
CA VAL A 293 31.59 -4.87 -7.95
C VAL A 293 31.29 -5.96 -8.99
N GLY A 294 30.36 -5.70 -9.89
CA GLY A 294 29.86 -6.67 -10.86
C GLY A 294 28.85 -6.08 -11.83
N ASP A 295 28.15 -6.91 -12.60
CA ASP A 295 27.20 -6.44 -13.63
C ASP A 295 25.76 -6.26 -13.08
N THR A 296 25.54 -6.50 -11.78
CA THR A 296 24.21 -6.54 -11.16
C THR A 296 24.03 -5.35 -10.21
N LEU A 297 23.14 -4.44 -10.58
CA LEU A 297 22.65 -3.35 -9.74
C LEU A 297 21.47 -3.83 -8.87
N ALA A 298 20.99 -2.99 -7.95
CA ALA A 298 19.80 -3.25 -7.13
C ALA A 298 19.78 -4.64 -6.45
N LEU A 299 20.88 -5.03 -5.78
CA LEU A 299 21.01 -6.34 -5.11
C LEU A 299 19.99 -6.58 -3.97
N THR A 300 19.33 -5.52 -3.50
CA THR A 300 18.10 -5.54 -2.70
C THR A 300 17.05 -4.64 -3.38
N PRO A 301 15.75 -4.75 -3.04
CA PRO A 301 14.71 -3.91 -3.63
C PRO A 301 15.01 -2.41 -3.43
N PRO A 302 14.86 -1.54 -4.45
CA PRO A 302 15.06 -0.10 -4.28
C PRO A 302 14.12 0.50 -3.23
N MET A 303 14.66 1.33 -2.32
CA MET A 303 13.88 2.09 -1.34
C MET A 303 14.03 3.60 -1.57
N GLY A 304 12.94 4.36 -1.57
CA GLY A 304 12.98 5.80 -1.80
C GLY A 304 11.61 6.46 -1.87
N TRP A 305 11.52 7.55 -2.63
CA TRP A 305 10.33 8.36 -2.85
C TRP A 305 10.11 8.59 -4.34
N ASN A 306 8.84 8.65 -4.76
CA ASN A 306 8.42 9.04 -6.10
C ASN A 306 7.40 10.18 -6.02
N SER A 307 7.57 11.20 -6.86
CA SER A 307 6.72 12.40 -6.87
C SER A 307 5.26 12.20 -7.26
N TRP A 308 4.91 11.14 -7.99
CA TRP A 308 3.65 11.05 -8.72
C TRP A 308 2.42 11.14 -7.83
N ASN A 309 2.35 10.30 -6.80
CA ASN A 309 1.15 10.14 -5.98
C ASN A 309 0.80 11.39 -5.15
N TYR A 310 1.71 12.36 -4.96
CA TYR A 310 1.43 13.62 -4.24
C TYR A 310 1.54 14.88 -5.12
N CYS A 311 2.59 14.99 -5.94
CA CYS A 311 2.80 16.15 -6.79
C CYS A 311 2.00 16.06 -8.10
N CYS A 312 1.82 14.85 -8.65
CA CYS A 312 1.31 14.63 -10.01
C CYS A 312 1.90 15.65 -11.01
N TRP A 313 1.05 16.32 -11.78
CA TRP A 313 1.40 17.34 -12.78
C TRP A 313 1.80 18.71 -12.19
N THR A 314 1.91 18.88 -10.88
CA THR A 314 2.36 20.15 -10.25
C THR A 314 3.81 20.11 -9.78
N LEU A 315 4.54 19.04 -10.07
CA LEU A 315 5.94 18.86 -9.69
C LEU A 315 6.84 19.98 -10.25
N THR A 316 7.77 20.45 -9.40
CA THR A 316 8.90 21.32 -9.74
C THR A 316 10.21 20.78 -9.18
N GLN A 317 11.34 21.29 -9.65
CA GLN A 317 12.67 21.01 -9.07
C GLN A 317 12.75 21.38 -7.59
N LYS A 318 12.03 22.44 -7.16
CA LYS A 318 11.99 22.81 -5.74
C LYS A 318 11.38 21.68 -4.91
N ASP A 319 10.23 21.16 -5.31
CA ASP A 319 9.53 20.11 -4.57
C ASP A 319 10.38 18.82 -4.47
N ALA A 320 11.12 18.49 -5.53
CA ALA A 320 12.05 17.37 -5.52
C ALA A 320 13.25 17.59 -4.59
N MET A 321 13.81 18.81 -4.54
CA MET A 321 14.86 19.17 -3.56
C MET A 321 14.32 19.18 -2.12
N GLU A 322 13.08 19.62 -1.90
CA GLU A 322 12.40 19.56 -0.60
C GLU A 322 12.19 18.11 -0.13
N ALA A 323 11.85 17.19 -1.05
CA ALA A 323 11.75 15.75 -0.75
C ALA A 323 13.13 15.13 -0.43
N ALA A 324 14.18 15.48 -1.18
CA ALA A 324 15.54 15.05 -0.89
C ALA A 324 16.01 15.54 0.50
N ARG A 325 15.71 16.79 0.86
CA ARG A 325 15.99 17.32 2.20
C ARG A 325 15.17 16.61 3.28
N ALA A 326 13.89 16.33 3.02
CA ALA A 326 13.03 15.61 3.97
C ALA A 326 13.58 14.22 4.29
N LEU A 327 14.04 13.45 3.29
CA LEU A 327 14.65 12.14 3.51
C LEU A 327 15.87 12.22 4.46
N ASP A 328 16.67 13.26 4.34
CA ASP A 328 17.84 13.50 5.21
C ASP A 328 17.45 13.96 6.63
N GLU A 329 16.62 15.01 6.73
CA GLU A 329 16.34 15.70 8.00
C GLU A 329 15.32 14.97 8.90
N THR A 330 14.41 14.16 8.33
CA THR A 330 13.48 13.30 9.10
C THR A 330 14.11 11.98 9.56
N GLY A 331 15.34 11.70 9.09
CA GLY A 331 16.06 10.45 9.34
C GLY A 331 15.60 9.26 8.49
N LEU A 332 14.77 9.44 7.45
CA LEU A 332 14.39 8.33 6.56
C LEU A 332 15.61 7.74 5.81
N ALA A 333 16.55 8.58 5.40
CA ALA A 333 17.82 8.14 4.81
C ALA A 333 18.65 7.24 5.76
N ASP A 334 18.40 7.29 7.07
CA ASP A 334 19.04 6.44 8.08
C ASP A 334 18.39 5.04 8.20
N TYR A 335 17.25 4.84 7.55
CA TYR A 335 16.56 3.55 7.40
C TYR A 335 16.69 2.94 6.00
N GLY A 336 17.39 3.63 5.08
CA GLY A 336 17.68 3.13 3.73
C GLY A 336 16.84 3.75 2.61
N TRP A 337 15.93 4.67 2.93
CA TRP A 337 15.16 5.43 1.93
C TRP A 337 16.12 6.36 1.15
N ALA A 338 16.56 5.92 -0.04
CA ALA A 338 17.73 6.45 -0.72
C ALA A 338 17.44 7.11 -2.07
N TYR A 339 16.40 6.70 -2.80
CA TYR A 339 16.07 7.26 -4.12
C TYR A 339 15.08 8.44 -4.03
N VAL A 340 15.30 9.48 -4.84
CA VAL A 340 14.37 10.61 -5.07
C VAL A 340 14.00 10.60 -6.55
N ASN A 341 12.88 9.99 -6.88
CA ASN A 341 12.46 9.74 -8.26
C ASN A 341 11.50 10.83 -8.76
N LEU A 342 11.92 11.55 -9.79
CA LEU A 342 11.05 12.39 -10.61
C LEU A 342 10.20 11.49 -11.50
N ASP A 343 8.88 11.64 -11.42
CA ASP A 343 7.93 11.01 -12.34
C ASP A 343 7.58 11.96 -13.50
N ASP A 344 6.47 11.73 -14.19
CA ASP A 344 6.02 12.54 -15.33
C ASP A 344 5.87 14.06 -14.98
N TRP A 345 5.84 14.92 -16.00
CA TRP A 345 5.81 16.40 -15.89
C TRP A 345 7.10 17.10 -15.46
N TRP A 346 8.28 16.47 -15.61
CA TRP A 346 9.56 17.21 -15.63
C TRP A 346 9.94 17.71 -17.04
N GLN A 347 9.44 17.05 -18.10
CA GLN A 347 9.65 17.43 -19.50
C GLN A 347 8.69 18.55 -19.93
N MET A 348 8.93 19.07 -21.14
CA MET A 348 8.00 19.93 -21.87
C MET A 348 6.74 19.15 -22.30
N ASN A 349 5.60 19.84 -22.37
CA ASN A 349 4.30 19.31 -22.76
C ASN A 349 3.60 20.27 -23.73
N ASN A 350 3.53 19.88 -24.99
CA ASN A 350 2.89 20.64 -26.07
C ASN A 350 1.59 19.98 -26.57
N SER A 351 1.01 19.05 -25.82
CA SER A 351 -0.21 18.30 -26.20
C SER A 351 -1.44 19.19 -26.38
N GLY A 352 -1.51 20.30 -25.63
CA GLY A 352 -2.72 21.12 -25.52
C GLY A 352 -3.81 20.52 -24.64
N ASN A 353 -3.51 19.49 -23.82
CA ASN A 353 -4.45 18.95 -22.85
C ASN A 353 -4.79 19.94 -21.73
N ASP A 354 -5.88 19.71 -21.00
CA ASP A 354 -6.41 20.71 -20.05
C ASP A 354 -5.45 21.04 -18.91
N ARG A 355 -4.55 20.12 -18.53
CA ARG A 355 -3.47 20.39 -17.57
C ARG A 355 -2.41 21.30 -18.21
N SER A 356 -1.95 21.00 -19.42
CA SER A 356 -0.94 21.80 -20.11
C SER A 356 -1.45 23.19 -20.47
N LYS A 357 -2.74 23.36 -20.77
CA LYS A 357 -3.38 24.68 -21.00
C LYS A 357 -3.25 25.62 -19.80
N THR A 358 -3.23 25.10 -18.57
CA THR A 358 -3.11 25.90 -17.34
C THR A 358 -1.67 26.14 -16.89
N ARG A 359 -0.68 25.47 -17.51
CA ARG A 359 0.74 25.61 -17.24
C ARG A 359 1.49 26.15 -18.47
N SER A 360 1.79 27.45 -18.48
CA SER A 360 2.61 28.03 -19.56
C SER A 360 4.07 27.57 -19.51
N ASP A 361 4.56 27.20 -18.32
CA ASP A 361 5.94 26.84 -18.02
C ASP A 361 6.38 25.48 -18.60
N VAL A 362 5.43 24.62 -18.97
CA VAL A 362 5.68 23.36 -19.70
C VAL A 362 5.65 23.51 -21.23
N GLN A 363 5.24 24.66 -21.77
CA GLN A 363 5.07 24.85 -23.22
C GLN A 363 6.31 25.47 -23.87
N GLY A 364 6.66 25.03 -25.07
CA GLY A 364 7.81 25.50 -25.85
C GLY A 364 8.60 24.37 -26.53
N PRO A 365 9.84 24.60 -27.01
CA PRO A 365 10.65 23.56 -27.65
C PRO A 365 10.87 22.37 -26.71
N ALA A 366 10.43 21.17 -27.12
CA ALA A 366 10.57 19.96 -26.32
C ALA A 366 11.95 19.30 -26.40
N ARG A 367 12.69 19.58 -27.48
CA ARG A 367 14.04 19.10 -27.74
C ARG A 367 14.95 20.24 -28.20
N ALA A 368 16.23 20.14 -27.89
CA ALA A 368 17.27 21.00 -28.43
C ALA A 368 17.53 20.69 -29.92
N LYS A 369 18.33 21.53 -30.59
CA LYS A 369 18.64 21.38 -32.03
C LYS A 369 19.35 20.08 -32.40
N ASP A 370 20.02 19.44 -31.44
CA ASP A 370 20.70 18.14 -31.57
C ASP A 370 19.79 16.94 -31.24
N GLY A 371 18.52 17.20 -30.91
CA GLY A 371 17.54 16.18 -30.53
C GLY A 371 17.54 15.84 -29.03
N THR A 372 18.38 16.46 -28.19
CA THR A 372 18.39 16.23 -26.73
C THR A 372 17.08 16.69 -26.10
N ILE A 373 16.45 15.87 -25.26
CA ILE A 373 15.24 16.23 -24.51
C ILE A 373 15.46 17.44 -23.57
N LEU A 374 14.48 18.33 -23.49
CA LEU A 374 14.52 19.53 -22.64
C LEU A 374 13.59 19.40 -21.42
N PRO A 375 14.08 19.75 -20.21
CA PRO A 375 13.20 19.92 -19.05
C PRO A 375 12.31 21.15 -19.23
N ASN A 376 11.18 21.18 -18.52
CA ASN A 376 10.34 22.37 -18.46
C ASN A 376 10.89 23.46 -17.54
N ARG A 377 10.28 24.66 -17.59
CA ARG A 377 10.79 25.83 -16.83
C ARG A 377 10.62 25.71 -15.31
N GLY A 378 9.94 24.69 -14.81
CA GLY A 378 9.94 24.29 -13.39
C GLY A 378 11.20 23.50 -12.98
N PHE A 379 12.05 23.12 -13.93
CA PHE A 379 13.29 22.37 -13.77
C PHE A 379 14.45 23.10 -14.45
N THR A 380 15.01 24.08 -13.75
CA THR A 380 16.01 25.02 -14.29
C THR A 380 17.41 24.42 -14.41
N ASP A 381 17.78 23.48 -13.53
CA ASP A 381 19.05 22.76 -13.59
C ASP A 381 18.91 21.35 -12.99
N MET A 382 18.70 20.38 -13.88
CA MET A 382 18.61 18.96 -13.54
C MET A 382 19.89 18.42 -12.89
N LYS A 383 21.08 18.96 -13.22
CA LYS A 383 22.34 18.50 -12.61
C LYS A 383 22.49 19.06 -11.19
N ALA A 384 22.08 20.30 -10.95
CA ALA A 384 22.07 20.84 -9.59
C ALA A 384 21.14 20.04 -8.64
N PHE A 385 20.04 19.49 -9.17
CA PHE A 385 19.16 18.59 -8.42
C PHE A 385 19.82 17.25 -8.05
N THR A 386 20.44 16.56 -9.01
CA THR A 386 21.13 15.28 -8.77
C THR A 386 22.34 15.48 -7.86
N ASP A 387 23.17 16.49 -8.11
CA ASP A 387 24.33 16.87 -7.28
C ASP A 387 23.90 17.12 -5.83
N TYR A 388 22.73 17.76 -5.62
CA TYR A 388 22.17 17.95 -4.29
C TYR A 388 21.81 16.61 -3.63
N CYS A 389 21.09 15.71 -4.34
CA CYS A 389 20.78 14.37 -3.83
C CYS A 389 22.05 13.60 -3.45
N HIS A 390 23.05 13.60 -4.33
CA HIS A 390 24.34 12.94 -4.13
C HIS A 390 25.13 13.54 -2.96
N SER A 391 25.02 14.84 -2.72
CA SER A 391 25.62 15.50 -1.54
C SER A 391 25.06 14.95 -0.22
N LEU A 392 23.78 14.56 -0.19
CA LEU A 392 23.12 13.94 0.96
C LEU A 392 23.39 12.42 1.07
N GLY A 393 24.07 11.83 0.07
CA GLY A 393 24.28 10.39 -0.07
C GLY A 393 23.07 9.63 -0.64
N LEU A 394 22.09 10.37 -1.15
CA LEU A 394 20.89 9.87 -1.84
C LEU A 394 21.20 9.64 -3.33
N LYS A 395 20.21 9.13 -4.05
CA LYS A 395 20.20 8.85 -5.49
C LYS A 395 19.04 9.58 -6.15
N ALA A 396 19.20 9.96 -7.41
CA ALA A 396 18.17 10.66 -8.17
C ALA A 396 17.60 9.77 -9.28
N GLY A 397 16.28 9.73 -9.42
CA GLY A 397 15.61 9.03 -10.52
C GLY A 397 14.86 9.96 -11.46
N ILE A 398 14.70 9.51 -12.70
CA ILE A 398 13.95 10.22 -13.75
C ILE A 398 12.88 9.30 -14.35
N TYR A 399 12.02 9.86 -15.18
CA TYR A 399 10.95 9.14 -15.86
C TYR A 399 10.93 9.46 -17.36
N SER A 400 10.61 8.48 -18.20
CA SER A 400 10.29 8.69 -19.63
C SER A 400 9.39 7.56 -20.16
N SER A 401 9.13 7.56 -21.47
CA SER A 401 8.27 6.60 -22.18
C SER A 401 8.90 6.27 -23.55
N PRO A 402 8.76 5.03 -24.07
CA PRO A 402 9.19 4.66 -25.42
C PRO A 402 8.27 5.19 -26.52
N GLY A 403 7.12 5.78 -26.18
CA GLY A 403 6.27 6.47 -27.13
C GLY A 403 6.78 7.89 -27.44
N PRO A 404 6.18 8.59 -28.43
CA PRO A 404 6.50 10.00 -28.68
C PRO A 404 6.05 10.89 -27.51
N LEU A 405 5.11 10.41 -26.70
CA LEU A 405 4.58 11.11 -25.53
C LEU A 405 4.54 10.20 -24.28
N THR A 406 4.64 10.82 -23.11
CA THR A 406 4.41 10.19 -21.80
C THR A 406 2.90 10.00 -21.51
N CYS A 407 2.56 9.43 -20.35
CA CYS A 407 1.17 9.29 -19.90
C CYS A 407 0.47 10.65 -19.65
N GLY A 408 1.21 11.63 -19.14
CA GLY A 408 0.80 13.03 -19.01
C GLY A 408 0.79 13.81 -20.32
N GLU A 409 1.17 13.17 -21.43
CA GLU A 409 1.35 13.74 -22.76
C GLU A 409 2.49 14.78 -22.85
N CYS A 410 3.51 14.63 -21.99
CA CYS A 410 4.79 15.31 -22.12
C CYS A 410 5.68 14.59 -23.16
N GLU A 411 6.81 15.19 -23.55
CA GLU A 411 7.77 14.61 -24.50
C GLU A 411 8.31 13.24 -24.03
N GLY A 412 8.19 12.21 -24.88
CA GLY A 412 8.75 10.87 -24.67
C GLY A 412 10.05 10.64 -25.45
N SER A 413 10.68 9.47 -25.30
CA SER A 413 12.04 9.16 -25.81
C SER A 413 12.09 8.35 -27.11
N LEU A 414 10.96 8.17 -27.81
CA LEU A 414 10.94 7.44 -29.09
C LEU A 414 11.99 7.97 -30.08
N ASP A 415 12.81 7.06 -30.62
CA ASP A 415 13.85 7.32 -31.63
C ASP A 415 14.93 8.34 -31.21
N HIS A 416 14.94 8.71 -29.92
CA HIS A 416 15.93 9.54 -29.25
C HIS A 416 16.57 8.84 -28.05
N GLU A 417 16.43 7.50 -27.94
CA GLU A 417 16.82 6.75 -26.76
C GLU A 417 18.32 6.90 -26.42
N ALA A 418 19.16 7.09 -27.44
CA ALA A 418 20.61 7.28 -27.27
C ALA A 418 20.97 8.67 -26.71
N GLN A 419 20.35 9.73 -27.26
CA GLN A 419 20.54 11.11 -26.81
C GLN A 419 20.02 11.29 -25.39
N ASP A 420 18.83 10.75 -25.11
CA ASP A 420 18.15 10.88 -23.83
C ASP A 420 18.91 10.12 -22.73
N ALA A 421 19.32 8.86 -22.96
CA ALA A 421 20.15 8.10 -22.01
C ALA A 421 21.50 8.80 -21.70
N ALA A 422 22.16 9.35 -22.72
CA ALA A 422 23.40 10.11 -22.54
C ALA A 422 23.17 11.40 -21.72
N MET A 423 22.03 12.07 -21.92
CA MET A 423 21.68 13.27 -21.15
C MET A 423 21.32 12.94 -19.70
N TYR A 424 20.61 11.84 -19.45
CA TYR A 424 20.30 11.37 -18.08
C TYR A 424 21.58 11.03 -17.31
N ALA A 425 22.53 10.34 -17.95
CA ALA A 425 23.84 10.06 -17.35
C ALA A 425 24.67 11.34 -17.11
N LYS A 426 24.66 12.29 -18.05
CA LYS A 426 25.34 13.60 -17.94
C LYS A 426 24.74 14.49 -16.85
N TRP A 427 23.42 14.45 -16.66
CA TRP A 427 22.76 15.09 -15.54
C TRP A 427 22.99 14.35 -14.22
N GLY A 428 23.43 13.09 -14.21
CA GLY A 428 23.74 12.36 -12.98
C GLY A 428 22.58 11.53 -12.41
N PHE A 429 21.61 11.12 -13.22
CA PHE A 429 20.54 10.23 -12.74
C PHE A 429 21.04 8.80 -12.51
N ASP A 430 20.52 8.15 -11.48
CA ASP A 430 20.90 6.81 -11.00
C ASP A 430 19.78 5.77 -11.18
N TYR A 431 18.62 6.21 -11.69
CA TYR A 431 17.40 5.42 -11.86
C TYR A 431 16.57 6.00 -13.00
N ILE A 432 15.89 5.15 -13.77
CA ILE A 432 14.85 5.56 -14.71
C ILE A 432 13.63 4.64 -14.65
N LYS A 433 12.44 5.22 -14.44
CA LYS A 433 11.14 4.59 -14.72
C LYS A 433 10.82 4.81 -16.20
N TYR A 434 10.55 3.74 -16.93
CA TYR A 434 10.28 3.81 -18.37
C TYR A 434 8.91 3.21 -18.65
N ASP A 435 7.96 4.07 -18.98
CA ASP A 435 6.54 3.75 -19.12
C ASP A 435 6.22 3.04 -20.44
N TRP A 436 4.95 3.04 -20.84
CA TRP A 436 4.46 2.51 -22.10
C TRP A 436 3.51 3.49 -22.79
N CYS A 437 2.43 3.89 -22.10
CA CYS A 437 1.41 4.86 -22.52
C CYS A 437 1.22 5.08 -24.04
N SER A 438 1.79 6.14 -24.65
CA SER A 438 1.53 6.46 -26.06
C SER A 438 2.17 5.47 -27.06
N TYR A 439 3.13 4.65 -26.62
CA TYR A 439 3.72 3.57 -27.42
C TYR A 439 2.68 2.52 -27.84
N ASN A 440 1.54 2.41 -27.14
CA ASN A 440 0.41 1.57 -27.56
C ASN A 440 0.02 1.79 -29.04
N LYS A 441 0.10 3.02 -29.56
CA LYS A 441 -0.22 3.32 -30.97
C LYS A 441 0.79 2.66 -31.93
N ILE A 442 2.07 2.66 -31.56
CA ILE A 442 3.17 2.08 -32.33
C ILE A 442 3.11 0.55 -32.23
N PHE A 443 2.94 0.03 -31.01
CA PHE A 443 2.79 -1.39 -30.76
C PHE A 443 1.61 -2.02 -31.52
N ALA A 444 0.45 -1.36 -31.54
CA ALA A 444 -0.70 -1.80 -32.36
C ALA A 444 -0.38 -1.80 -33.87
N THR A 445 0.41 -0.82 -34.34
CA THR A 445 0.85 -0.72 -35.74
C THR A 445 1.87 -1.81 -36.09
N ASP A 446 2.85 -2.07 -35.23
CA ASP A 446 3.90 -3.08 -35.42
C ASP A 446 3.35 -4.51 -35.37
N THR A 447 2.41 -4.78 -34.45
CA THR A 447 1.76 -6.09 -34.30
C THR A 447 0.67 -6.33 -35.36
N LYS A 448 0.10 -5.28 -35.96
CA LYS A 448 -0.97 -5.37 -36.99
C LYS A 448 -2.17 -6.21 -36.54
N GLY A 449 -2.49 -6.17 -35.26
CA GLY A 449 -3.59 -6.93 -34.66
C GLY A 449 -3.33 -8.44 -34.46
N ARG A 450 -2.13 -8.95 -34.75
CA ARG A 450 -1.75 -10.32 -34.36
C ARG A 450 -1.53 -10.39 -32.83
N LYS A 451 -1.62 -11.59 -32.26
CA LYS A 451 -1.21 -11.82 -30.86
C LYS A 451 0.27 -11.42 -30.68
N PRO A 452 0.61 -10.50 -29.77
CA PRO A 452 2.01 -10.13 -29.53
C PRO A 452 2.82 -11.29 -28.96
N THR A 453 4.13 -11.25 -29.22
CA THR A 453 5.14 -12.16 -28.67
C THR A 453 5.90 -11.47 -27.54
N ASP A 454 6.64 -12.25 -26.75
CA ASP A 454 7.51 -11.71 -25.70
C ASP A 454 8.54 -10.72 -26.29
N GLU A 455 9.01 -10.94 -27.53
CA GLU A 455 9.90 -10.03 -28.25
C GLU A 455 9.26 -8.68 -28.62
N ASP A 456 7.96 -8.64 -28.89
CA ASP A 456 7.25 -7.39 -29.20
C ASP A 456 7.16 -6.48 -27.98
N TYR A 457 6.85 -7.05 -26.81
CA TYR A 457 6.85 -6.35 -25.54
C TYR A 457 8.27 -5.89 -25.16
N ALA A 458 9.26 -6.75 -25.37
CA ALA A 458 10.66 -6.45 -25.08
C ALA A 458 11.28 -5.36 -25.97
N LYS A 459 10.84 -5.22 -27.23
CA LYS A 459 11.43 -4.35 -28.25
C LYS A 459 11.75 -2.91 -27.78
N PRO A 460 10.81 -2.11 -27.25
CA PRO A 460 11.10 -0.75 -26.78
C PRO A 460 12.07 -0.72 -25.59
N TYR A 461 11.91 -1.64 -24.64
CA TYR A 461 12.79 -1.73 -23.48
C TYR A 461 14.21 -2.14 -23.87
N LEU A 462 14.37 -3.03 -24.86
CA LEU A 462 15.67 -3.42 -25.40
C LEU A 462 16.41 -2.25 -26.08
N LYS A 463 15.67 -1.33 -26.73
CA LYS A 463 16.27 -0.12 -27.30
C LYS A 463 16.91 0.73 -26.19
N MET A 464 16.11 1.15 -25.20
CA MET A 464 16.56 2.05 -24.13
C MET A 464 17.57 1.37 -23.20
N GLY A 465 17.34 0.14 -22.78
CA GLY A 465 18.27 -0.63 -21.92
C GLY A 465 19.68 -0.76 -22.49
N LYS A 466 19.81 -0.92 -23.82
CA LYS A 466 21.13 -0.89 -24.50
C LYS A 466 21.83 0.47 -24.37
N GLN A 467 21.09 1.57 -24.46
CA GLN A 467 21.65 2.91 -24.37
C GLN A 467 22.04 3.25 -22.93
N LEU A 468 21.23 2.85 -21.94
CA LEU A 468 21.55 2.98 -20.51
C LEU A 468 22.82 2.19 -20.16
N ALA A 469 22.92 0.93 -20.59
CA ALA A 469 24.09 0.09 -20.34
C ALA A 469 25.40 0.65 -20.94
N ALA A 470 25.32 1.44 -22.03
CA ALA A 470 26.47 2.08 -22.65
C ALA A 470 26.97 3.34 -21.89
N GLN A 471 26.23 3.85 -20.91
CA GLN A 471 26.63 5.04 -20.16
C GLN A 471 27.64 4.71 -19.06
N ASN A 472 28.58 5.63 -18.81
CA ASN A 472 29.51 5.60 -17.68
C ASN A 472 28.84 6.04 -16.37
N ARG A 473 27.63 5.54 -16.10
CA ARG A 473 26.84 5.78 -14.90
C ARG A 473 25.91 4.59 -14.66
N ASP A 474 25.76 4.19 -13.40
CA ASP A 474 24.86 3.09 -13.04
C ASP A 474 23.43 3.61 -12.90
N ILE A 475 22.58 3.26 -13.87
CA ILE A 475 21.18 3.67 -13.91
C ILE A 475 20.30 2.44 -13.72
N VAL A 476 19.62 2.36 -12.58
CA VAL A 476 18.64 1.30 -12.28
C VAL A 476 17.45 1.42 -13.22
N TYR A 477 17.13 0.34 -13.94
CA TYR A 477 16.12 0.39 -15.00
C TYR A 477 14.78 -0.23 -14.54
N SER A 478 13.77 0.62 -14.34
CA SER A 478 12.40 0.23 -13.99
C SER A 478 11.51 0.17 -15.23
N LEU A 479 10.97 -1.03 -15.51
CA LEU A 479 10.06 -1.28 -16.63
C LEU A 479 8.61 -1.03 -16.17
N CYS A 480 8.01 0.08 -16.56
CA CYS A 480 6.63 0.42 -16.24
C CYS A 480 5.72 0.04 -17.42
N GLU A 481 5.48 -1.27 -17.52
CA GLU A 481 4.82 -1.93 -18.65
C GLU A 481 3.39 -2.40 -18.34
N MET A 482 2.88 -2.05 -17.15
CA MET A 482 1.49 -2.26 -16.70
C MET A 482 1.05 -3.73 -16.52
N GLY A 483 1.98 -4.65 -16.27
CA GLY A 483 1.71 -6.06 -16.00
C GLY A 483 1.47 -6.90 -17.26
N PHE A 484 2.24 -6.70 -18.34
CA PHE A 484 2.10 -7.57 -19.52
C PHE A 484 2.53 -9.01 -19.21
N PRO A 485 2.03 -10.00 -19.96
CA PRO A 485 2.41 -11.39 -19.71
C PRO A 485 3.91 -11.64 -19.85
N ASN A 486 4.39 -12.62 -19.06
CA ASN A 486 5.71 -13.24 -19.18
C ASN A 486 6.92 -12.32 -18.89
N VAL A 487 6.81 -11.24 -18.12
CA VAL A 487 7.92 -10.29 -17.94
C VAL A 487 9.24 -10.97 -17.50
N LYS A 488 9.24 -11.97 -16.60
CA LYS A 488 10.43 -12.80 -16.32
C LYS A 488 11.18 -13.34 -17.54
N LYS A 489 10.49 -13.65 -18.64
CA LYS A 489 11.10 -14.24 -19.84
C LYS A 489 11.89 -13.23 -20.67
N TRP A 490 11.65 -11.92 -20.50
CA TRP A 490 12.21 -10.89 -21.36
C TRP A 490 12.72 -9.64 -20.63
N GLY A 491 12.11 -9.20 -19.53
CA GLY A 491 12.46 -7.96 -18.81
C GLY A 491 13.91 -7.94 -18.29
N ARG A 492 14.43 -9.08 -17.80
CA ARG A 492 15.85 -9.19 -17.42
C ARG A 492 16.79 -9.15 -18.63
N LYS A 493 16.37 -9.68 -19.80
CA LYS A 493 17.17 -9.70 -21.03
C LYS A 493 17.32 -8.31 -21.67
N VAL A 494 16.39 -7.40 -21.40
CA VAL A 494 16.45 -5.99 -21.83
C VAL A 494 17.19 -5.10 -20.84
N GLY A 495 17.73 -5.67 -19.75
CA GLY A 495 18.51 -4.95 -18.73
C GLY A 495 17.67 -4.33 -17.62
N GLY A 496 16.39 -4.69 -17.49
CA GLY A 496 15.55 -4.25 -16.36
C GLY A 496 16.09 -4.73 -15.02
N ASN A 497 15.92 -3.91 -13.97
CA ASN A 497 16.20 -4.24 -12.57
C ASN A 497 14.94 -4.37 -11.71
N LEU A 498 13.82 -3.85 -12.20
CA LEU A 498 12.51 -4.02 -11.63
C LEU A 498 11.46 -3.82 -12.73
N PHE A 499 10.29 -4.40 -12.56
CA PHE A 499 9.22 -4.35 -13.54
C PHE A 499 7.87 -4.32 -12.86
N ARG A 500 6.95 -3.48 -13.36
CA ARG A 500 5.61 -3.37 -12.81
C ARG A 500 4.89 -4.72 -12.89
N THR A 501 4.37 -5.22 -11.77
CA THR A 501 3.63 -6.49 -11.74
C THR A 501 2.21 -6.35 -12.27
N GLY A 502 1.72 -5.11 -12.38
CA GLY A 502 0.33 -4.81 -12.64
C GLY A 502 0.04 -3.36 -13.04
N SER A 503 -1.26 -3.07 -13.16
CA SER A 503 -1.79 -1.72 -13.36
C SER A 503 -1.46 -0.79 -12.19
N ASP A 504 -1.53 0.52 -12.40
CA ASP A 504 -1.19 1.50 -11.35
C ASP A 504 -1.99 1.27 -10.07
N MET A 505 -1.29 1.26 -8.94
CA MET A 505 -1.88 1.07 -7.61
C MET A 505 -2.72 2.29 -7.24
N LYS A 506 -3.83 2.05 -6.53
CA LYS A 506 -4.88 3.03 -6.22
C LYS A 506 -5.17 3.05 -4.74
N ASP A 507 -5.37 4.25 -4.20
CA ASP A 507 -5.51 4.55 -2.76
C ASP A 507 -6.85 4.06 -2.16
N CYS A 508 -7.20 2.78 -2.35
CA CYS A 508 -8.35 2.15 -1.71
C CYS A 508 -8.08 0.67 -1.44
N TRP A 509 -8.65 0.16 -0.35
CA TRP A 509 -8.42 -1.19 0.14
C TRP A 509 -8.75 -2.27 -0.90
N MET A 510 -9.95 -2.23 -1.50
CA MET A 510 -10.36 -3.28 -2.43
C MET A 510 -9.48 -3.36 -3.68
N TRP A 511 -8.95 -2.24 -4.20
CA TRP A 511 -8.02 -2.29 -5.34
C TRP A 511 -6.70 -2.93 -4.96
N MET A 512 -6.13 -2.56 -3.82
CA MET A 512 -4.91 -3.18 -3.30
C MET A 512 -5.12 -4.68 -3.10
N ARG A 513 -6.24 -5.06 -2.44
CA ARG A 513 -6.64 -6.45 -2.18
C ARG A 513 -6.82 -7.25 -3.48
N ASP A 514 -7.61 -6.78 -4.44
CA ASP A 514 -7.84 -7.47 -5.71
C ASP A 514 -6.52 -7.62 -6.52
N SER A 515 -5.60 -6.64 -6.44
CA SER A 515 -4.27 -6.71 -7.06
C SER A 515 -3.37 -7.78 -6.41
N ILE A 516 -3.26 -7.76 -5.07
CA ILE A 516 -2.51 -8.76 -4.28
C ILE A 516 -3.08 -10.16 -4.48
N GLU A 517 -4.41 -10.30 -4.42
CA GLU A 517 -5.08 -11.59 -4.48
C GLU A 517 -4.94 -12.27 -5.86
N GLY A 518 -4.57 -11.49 -6.89
CA GLY A 518 -4.45 -11.91 -8.28
C GLY A 518 -5.77 -11.86 -9.06
N ALA A 519 -6.79 -11.15 -8.56
CA ALA A 519 -8.06 -10.97 -9.27
C ALA A 519 -7.89 -10.11 -10.55
N THR A 520 -6.84 -9.31 -10.60
CA THR A 520 -6.32 -8.59 -11.78
C THR A 520 -5.55 -9.50 -12.77
N GLY A 521 -5.22 -10.74 -12.39
CA GLY A 521 -4.38 -11.66 -13.16
C GLY A 521 -2.87 -11.56 -12.87
N GLU A 522 -2.48 -10.76 -11.87
CA GLU A 522 -1.10 -10.30 -11.69
C GLU A 522 -0.25 -11.20 -10.75
N TYR A 523 -0.86 -12.05 -9.91
CA TYR A 523 -0.20 -12.76 -8.79
C TYR A 523 1.10 -13.49 -9.15
N ASP A 524 1.18 -14.16 -10.31
CA ASP A 524 2.40 -14.86 -10.74
C ASP A 524 3.60 -13.89 -10.82
N SER A 525 3.38 -12.68 -11.34
CA SER A 525 4.37 -11.61 -11.45
C SER A 525 4.84 -11.09 -10.09
N TRP A 526 3.98 -11.11 -9.06
CA TRP A 526 4.39 -10.74 -7.69
C TRP A 526 5.35 -11.76 -7.07
N THR A 527 5.31 -13.02 -7.51
CA THR A 527 6.24 -14.07 -7.04
C THR A 527 7.59 -14.09 -7.79
N GLU A 528 7.80 -13.17 -8.73
CA GLU A 528 9.00 -13.05 -9.55
C GLU A 528 9.96 -11.99 -8.98
N ALA A 529 10.81 -12.40 -8.03
CA ALA A 529 11.86 -11.56 -7.47
C ALA A 529 13.16 -12.34 -7.20
N GLU A 530 14.29 -11.71 -7.50
CA GLU A 530 15.65 -12.16 -7.19
C GLU A 530 16.62 -10.97 -7.10
N PRO A 531 17.81 -11.11 -6.49
CA PRO A 531 18.80 -10.02 -6.41
C PRO A 531 19.11 -9.36 -7.77
N GLY A 532 18.72 -8.09 -7.89
CA GLY A 532 18.88 -7.27 -9.10
C GLY A 532 17.72 -7.33 -10.10
N TYR A 533 16.62 -8.02 -9.78
CA TYR A 533 15.42 -8.10 -10.61
C TYR A 533 14.14 -8.30 -9.76
N TRP A 534 13.34 -7.24 -9.59
CA TRP A 534 12.23 -7.20 -8.63
C TRP A 534 10.86 -6.95 -9.28
N GLY A 535 9.84 -7.71 -8.88
CA GLY A 535 8.44 -7.34 -9.12
C GLY A 535 8.08 -6.05 -8.38
N ASP A 536 7.61 -5.06 -9.12
CA ASP A 536 7.18 -3.75 -8.64
C ASP A 536 5.64 -3.65 -8.60
N PRO A 537 5.01 -3.83 -7.43
CA PRO A 537 3.57 -3.63 -7.25
C PRO A 537 3.14 -2.16 -7.16
N ASP A 538 3.99 -1.23 -7.62
CA ASP A 538 3.80 0.21 -7.64
C ASP A 538 3.93 0.90 -6.27
N MET A 539 3.83 2.23 -6.29
CA MET A 539 4.13 3.14 -5.19
C MET A 539 3.25 2.93 -3.95
N MET A 540 3.80 3.29 -2.79
CA MET A 540 3.18 3.12 -1.49
C MET A 540 2.08 4.15 -1.22
N LEU A 541 0.96 3.67 -0.67
CA LEU A 541 -0.29 4.38 -0.40
C LEU A 541 -0.38 4.79 1.07
N ILE A 542 0.49 5.70 1.51
CA ILE A 542 0.54 6.14 2.93
C ILE A 542 0.64 7.66 3.03
N GLY A 543 0.35 8.23 4.19
CA GLY A 543 0.40 9.69 4.41
C GLY A 543 -0.56 10.46 3.48
N LEU A 544 -0.15 11.66 3.05
CA LEU A 544 -0.95 12.47 2.12
C LEU A 544 -0.79 12.01 0.66
N GLN A 545 -1.92 11.69 0.04
CA GLN A 545 -2.07 11.34 -1.36
C GLN A 545 -2.74 12.49 -2.13
N ARG A 546 -2.49 12.58 -3.44
CA ARG A 546 -3.21 13.46 -4.37
C ARG A 546 -3.96 12.60 -5.37
N SER A 547 -5.26 12.85 -5.48
CA SER A 547 -6.10 12.25 -6.50
C SER A 547 -7.28 13.13 -6.81
N PHE A 548 -7.85 13.01 -8.03
CA PHE A 548 -8.90 13.92 -8.53
C PHE A 548 -8.53 15.42 -8.49
N GLY A 549 -7.23 15.75 -8.36
CA GLY A 549 -6.73 17.11 -8.16
C GLY A 549 -6.73 17.60 -6.71
N THR A 550 -7.40 16.91 -5.79
CA THR A 550 -7.39 17.22 -4.35
C THR A 550 -6.28 16.46 -3.62
N VAL A 551 -5.80 17.04 -2.52
CA VAL A 551 -4.90 16.35 -1.56
C VAL A 551 -5.75 15.87 -0.39
N HIS A 552 -5.55 14.63 0.03
CA HIS A 552 -6.22 14.02 1.17
C HIS A 552 -5.25 13.05 1.89
N PRO A 553 -5.50 12.70 3.16
CA PRO A 553 -4.90 11.49 3.74
C PRO A 553 -5.28 10.27 2.91
N THR A 554 -4.42 9.26 2.89
CA THR A 554 -4.74 7.94 2.30
C THR A 554 -6.11 7.45 2.79
N TYR A 555 -6.91 6.86 1.90
CA TYR A 555 -8.16 6.20 2.32
C TYR A 555 -7.94 4.82 2.93
N LEU A 556 -6.70 4.33 3.01
CA LEU A 556 -6.37 3.12 3.76
C LEU A 556 -6.44 3.38 5.26
N THR A 557 -7.20 2.55 5.97
CA THR A 557 -7.25 2.56 7.43
C THR A 557 -5.90 2.15 8.05
N PRO A 558 -5.58 2.51 9.31
CA PRO A 558 -4.37 2.04 9.98
C PRO A 558 -4.11 0.53 9.87
N ASN A 559 -5.15 -0.31 9.98
CA ASN A 559 -5.04 -1.77 9.84
C ASN A 559 -4.63 -2.18 8.41
N GLU A 560 -5.21 -1.51 7.41
CA GLU A 560 -4.91 -1.74 5.99
C GLU A 560 -3.50 -1.25 5.62
N GLN A 561 -3.04 -0.15 6.21
CA GLN A 561 -1.66 0.35 6.03
C GLN A 561 -0.63 -0.60 6.65
N TYR A 562 -0.89 -1.19 7.82
CA TYR A 562 -0.05 -2.27 8.35
C TYR A 562 0.03 -3.45 7.37
N THR A 563 -1.09 -3.84 6.77
CA THR A 563 -1.14 -4.93 5.79
C THR A 563 -0.36 -4.58 4.52
N HIS A 564 -0.57 -3.38 3.96
CA HIS A 564 0.14 -2.86 2.79
C HIS A 564 1.66 -2.90 2.97
N VAL A 565 2.19 -2.29 4.03
CA VAL A 565 3.64 -2.24 4.29
C VAL A 565 4.21 -3.64 4.57
N SER A 566 3.45 -4.50 5.26
CA SER A 566 3.85 -5.89 5.52
C SER A 566 3.98 -6.70 4.23
N LEU A 567 3.00 -6.59 3.32
CA LEU A 567 2.99 -7.36 2.08
C LEU A 567 4.03 -6.85 1.07
N TRP A 568 4.21 -5.54 0.90
CA TRP A 568 5.33 -5.01 0.09
C TRP A 568 6.68 -5.50 0.63
N SER A 569 6.82 -5.57 1.96
CA SER A 569 8.04 -6.09 2.59
C SER A 569 8.22 -7.59 2.35
N LEU A 570 7.17 -8.40 2.52
CA LEU A 570 7.19 -9.84 2.28
C LEU A 570 7.45 -10.20 0.81
N MET A 571 6.93 -9.44 -0.15
CA MET A 571 7.05 -9.73 -1.58
C MET A 571 8.34 -9.23 -2.25
N CYS A 572 9.32 -8.74 -1.49
CA CYS A 572 10.52 -8.09 -2.04
C CYS A 572 10.21 -6.88 -2.94
N ALA A 573 9.09 -6.19 -2.70
CA ALA A 573 8.71 -5.03 -3.50
C ALA A 573 9.73 -3.89 -3.34
N PRO A 574 9.99 -3.09 -4.38
CA PRO A 574 10.51 -1.74 -4.23
C PRO A 574 9.63 -0.95 -3.27
N LEU A 575 10.24 -0.24 -2.33
CA LEU A 575 9.51 0.60 -1.36
C LEU A 575 9.63 2.05 -1.82
N LEU A 576 8.63 2.54 -2.54
CA LEU A 576 8.61 3.90 -3.10
C LEU A 576 7.50 4.72 -2.45
N LEU A 577 7.86 5.62 -1.53
CA LEU A 577 6.95 6.55 -0.86
C LEU A 577 6.30 7.50 -1.87
N GLY A 578 4.97 7.64 -1.83
CA GLY A 578 4.21 8.47 -2.77
C GLY A 578 3.69 9.81 -2.22
N CYS A 579 4.21 10.28 -1.09
CA CYS A 579 3.52 11.25 -0.21
C CYS A 579 4.33 12.54 0.11
N ASP A 580 3.70 13.51 0.78
CA ASP A 580 4.39 14.66 1.36
C ASP A 580 5.23 14.26 2.58
N LEU A 581 6.55 14.18 2.41
CA LEU A 581 7.49 13.78 3.46
C LEU A 581 7.59 14.77 4.64
N TRP A 582 7.13 16.02 4.47
CA TRP A 582 7.09 17.02 5.55
C TRP A 582 5.82 16.97 6.39
N LYS A 583 4.83 16.14 6.02
CA LYS A 583 3.52 16.04 6.68
C LYS A 583 3.17 14.61 7.10
N LEU A 584 4.18 13.81 7.36
CA LEU A 584 4.02 12.48 7.93
C LEU A 584 3.68 12.60 9.42
N ASP A 585 2.65 11.88 9.85
CA ASP A 585 2.31 11.75 11.26
C ASP A 585 3.14 10.65 11.94
N ASP A 586 3.11 10.61 13.29
CA ASP A 586 3.84 9.63 14.09
C ASP A 586 3.48 8.19 13.70
N PHE A 587 2.23 7.95 13.31
CA PHE A 587 1.77 6.64 12.83
C PHE A 587 2.49 6.24 11.54
N THR A 588 2.42 7.07 10.51
CA THR A 588 3.05 6.81 9.22
C THR A 588 4.57 6.67 9.37
N MET A 589 5.20 7.53 10.18
CA MET A 589 6.63 7.43 10.52
C MET A 589 6.96 6.11 11.21
N SER A 590 6.09 5.61 12.10
CA SER A 590 6.28 4.32 12.78
C SER A 590 6.21 3.11 11.82
N LEU A 591 5.46 3.23 10.71
CA LEU A 591 5.42 2.22 9.66
C LEU A 591 6.75 2.16 8.90
N ILE A 592 7.21 3.32 8.42
CA ILE A 592 8.36 3.42 7.48
C ILE A 592 9.72 3.54 8.17
N LYS A 593 9.76 3.59 9.51
CA LYS A 593 11.00 3.51 10.30
C LYS A 593 11.07 2.23 11.15
N ASN A 594 10.24 1.22 10.87
CA ASN A 594 10.41 -0.09 11.48
C ASN A 594 11.58 -0.86 10.86
N ARG A 595 12.70 -0.94 11.59
CA ARG A 595 13.93 -1.62 11.17
C ARG A 595 13.76 -3.11 10.81
N GLU A 596 12.82 -3.83 11.42
CA GLU A 596 12.67 -5.28 11.24
C GLU A 596 11.82 -5.60 10.00
N ILE A 597 10.77 -4.82 9.77
CA ILE A 597 9.99 -4.85 8.52
C ILE A 597 10.89 -4.50 7.31
N ILE A 598 11.71 -3.46 7.45
CA ILE A 598 12.71 -3.09 6.42
C ILE A 598 13.76 -4.19 6.23
N ALA A 599 14.24 -4.82 7.30
CA ALA A 599 15.20 -5.93 7.20
C ALA A 599 14.60 -7.16 6.51
N ILE A 600 13.30 -7.44 6.69
CA ILE A 600 12.59 -8.47 5.91
C ILE A 600 12.60 -8.11 4.42
N ASN A 601 12.22 -6.87 4.05
CA ASN A 601 12.24 -6.45 2.65
C ASN A 601 13.65 -6.58 2.03
N GLN A 602 14.66 -6.05 2.72
CA GLN A 602 16.05 -5.95 2.28
C GLN A 602 16.88 -7.23 2.51
N ASP A 603 16.27 -8.34 2.91
CA ASP A 603 16.99 -9.60 3.14
C ASP A 603 17.66 -10.12 1.86
N THR A 604 18.96 -10.41 1.96
CA THR A 604 19.84 -10.68 0.81
C THR A 604 19.59 -12.01 0.10
N LEU A 605 18.70 -12.88 0.61
CA LEU A 605 18.25 -14.06 -0.14
C LEU A 605 17.38 -13.64 -1.34
N GLY A 606 16.74 -12.47 -1.26
CA GLY A 606 15.98 -11.87 -2.35
C GLY A 606 14.79 -12.69 -2.85
N LYS A 607 14.25 -13.62 -2.03
CA LYS A 607 13.11 -14.47 -2.40
C LYS A 607 11.80 -13.91 -1.83
N PRO A 608 10.77 -13.71 -2.65
CA PRO A 608 9.48 -13.21 -2.19
C PRO A 608 8.75 -14.26 -1.35
N ALA A 609 7.76 -13.81 -0.58
CA ALA A 609 6.86 -14.71 0.13
C ALA A 609 5.99 -15.54 -0.83
N GLN A 610 5.56 -16.70 -0.36
CA GLN A 610 4.52 -17.50 -0.97
C GLN A 610 3.26 -17.45 -0.09
N ARG A 611 2.09 -17.22 -0.69
CA ARG A 611 0.79 -17.41 -0.02
C ARG A 611 0.55 -18.91 0.14
N ILE A 612 0.59 -19.41 1.37
CA ILE A 612 0.47 -20.84 1.67
C ILE A 612 -0.97 -21.20 2.04
N VAL A 613 -1.62 -20.38 2.87
CA VAL A 613 -3.03 -20.53 3.23
C VAL A 613 -3.82 -19.38 2.61
N ARG A 614 -4.94 -19.71 1.98
CA ARG A 614 -5.95 -18.76 1.51
C ARG A 614 -7.34 -19.30 1.84
N THR A 615 -8.12 -18.51 2.54
CA THR A 615 -9.54 -18.72 2.81
C THR A 615 -10.28 -17.43 2.51
N ASP A 616 -11.62 -17.45 2.56
CA ASP A 616 -12.42 -16.22 2.44
C ASP A 616 -11.99 -15.15 3.46
N SER A 617 -11.70 -15.57 4.69
CA SER A 617 -11.53 -14.66 5.83
C SER A 617 -10.09 -14.32 6.20
N HIS A 618 -9.10 -15.06 5.72
CA HIS A 618 -7.70 -14.84 6.08
C HIS A 618 -6.73 -15.53 5.12
N GLU A 619 -5.49 -15.01 5.11
CA GLU A 619 -4.35 -15.58 4.40
C GLU A 619 -3.13 -15.73 5.30
N ILE A 620 -2.26 -16.67 4.94
CA ILE A 620 -0.96 -16.86 5.59
C ILE A 620 0.13 -16.94 4.52
N TRP A 621 1.11 -16.06 4.64
CA TRP A 621 2.24 -15.87 3.72
C TRP A 621 3.54 -16.28 4.42
N LYS A 622 4.43 -16.99 3.73
CA LYS A 622 5.72 -17.46 4.26
C LYS A 622 6.87 -17.06 3.34
N ARG A 623 7.91 -16.42 3.89
CA ARG A 623 9.17 -16.08 3.20
C ARG A 623 10.36 -16.67 3.93
N PRO A 624 11.27 -17.41 3.26
CA PRO A 624 12.58 -17.76 3.82
C PRO A 624 13.49 -16.53 3.85
N LEU A 625 14.34 -16.43 4.87
CA LEU A 625 15.35 -15.37 5.04
C LEU A 625 16.77 -15.93 4.92
N SER A 626 17.75 -15.07 4.61
CA SER A 626 19.14 -15.45 4.35
C SER A 626 19.87 -16.08 5.55
N ASN A 627 19.39 -15.85 6.76
CA ASN A 627 19.92 -16.42 8.00
C ASN A 627 19.32 -17.80 8.35
N GLY A 628 18.32 -18.28 7.61
CA GLY A 628 17.61 -19.55 7.87
C GLY A 628 16.28 -19.41 8.62
N ASP A 629 15.92 -18.21 9.07
CA ASP A 629 14.61 -17.94 9.66
C ASP A 629 13.51 -17.83 8.58
N PHE A 630 12.26 -17.74 9.02
CA PHE A 630 11.10 -17.44 8.16
C PHE A 630 10.38 -16.18 8.65
N ALA A 631 10.11 -15.25 7.73
CA ALA A 631 9.10 -14.23 7.94
C ALA A 631 7.72 -14.81 7.60
N VAL A 632 6.73 -14.58 8.47
CA VAL A 632 5.36 -15.06 8.28
C VAL A 632 4.40 -13.88 8.40
N GLY A 633 3.59 -13.65 7.37
CA GLY A 633 2.49 -12.69 7.38
C GLY A 633 1.16 -13.41 7.61
N ILE A 634 0.38 -12.95 8.58
CA ILE A 634 -0.99 -13.42 8.83
C ILE A 634 -1.89 -12.22 8.53
N VAL A 635 -2.82 -12.35 7.58
CA VAL A 635 -3.68 -11.26 7.11
C VAL A 635 -5.13 -11.61 7.40
N ASN A 636 -5.82 -10.77 8.16
CA ASN A 636 -7.27 -10.83 8.29
C ASN A 636 -7.92 -10.20 7.06
N LEU A 637 -8.83 -10.92 6.40
CA LEU A 637 -9.64 -10.45 5.28
C LEU A 637 -11.14 -10.39 5.66
N TYR A 638 -11.48 -10.72 6.90
CA TYR A 638 -12.81 -10.61 7.46
C TYR A 638 -13.07 -9.16 7.91
N PRO A 639 -14.27 -8.58 7.70
CA PRO A 639 -14.57 -7.21 8.14
C PRO A 639 -14.59 -6.98 9.67
N LEU A 640 -14.34 -8.02 10.48
CA LEU A 640 -14.28 -7.97 11.93
C LEU A 640 -13.02 -8.67 12.44
N THR A 641 -12.64 -8.31 13.67
CA THR A 641 -11.56 -8.90 14.44
C THR A 641 -11.72 -10.40 14.50
N LYS A 642 -10.69 -11.11 14.05
CA LYS A 642 -10.66 -12.56 13.98
C LYS A 642 -9.47 -13.11 14.76
N ARG A 643 -9.75 -14.10 15.62
CA ARG A 643 -8.73 -15.01 16.11
C ARG A 643 -8.32 -15.96 15.00
N ILE A 644 -7.02 -16.04 14.72
CA ILE A 644 -6.42 -16.91 13.71
C ILE A 644 -5.33 -17.75 14.40
N ASP A 645 -5.46 -19.07 14.32
CA ASP A 645 -4.45 -20.02 14.79
C ASP A 645 -3.53 -20.40 13.60
N LEU A 646 -2.29 -19.91 13.61
CA LEU A 646 -1.22 -20.35 12.69
C LEU A 646 -0.71 -21.71 13.16
N ASN A 647 -1.21 -22.82 12.60
CA ASN A 647 -0.56 -24.12 12.81
C ASN A 647 0.70 -24.21 11.94
N PHE A 648 1.80 -24.67 12.52
CA PHE A 648 3.08 -24.75 11.81
C PHE A 648 3.06 -25.80 10.70
N SER A 649 2.29 -26.88 10.88
CA SER A 649 2.02 -27.89 9.85
C SER A 649 1.45 -27.28 8.56
N ASP A 650 0.55 -26.31 8.69
CA ASP A 650 -0.19 -25.72 7.57
C ASP A 650 0.73 -24.89 6.68
N ILE A 651 1.86 -24.42 7.24
CA ILE A 651 2.93 -23.73 6.51
C ILE A 651 4.18 -24.59 6.29
N GLY A 652 4.07 -25.92 6.41
CA GLY A 652 5.17 -26.86 6.18
C GLY A 652 6.36 -26.62 7.13
N LEU A 653 6.07 -26.43 8.42
CA LEU A 653 7.04 -26.33 9.50
C LEU A 653 6.71 -27.36 10.59
N GLU A 654 7.72 -28.05 11.10
CA GLU A 654 7.60 -29.05 12.16
C GLU A 654 8.57 -28.74 13.29
N GLY A 655 8.16 -29.02 14.53
CA GLY A 655 8.97 -28.79 15.73
C GLY A 655 8.66 -27.47 16.45
N ALA A 656 9.64 -26.97 17.21
CA ALA A 656 9.47 -25.81 18.08
C ALA A 656 10.23 -24.58 17.56
N PHE A 657 9.53 -23.45 17.47
CA PHE A 657 10.02 -22.20 16.91
C PHE A 657 9.92 -21.07 17.94
N ARG A 658 10.94 -20.21 17.99
CA ARG A 658 10.81 -18.90 18.64
C ARG A 658 10.00 -17.99 17.72
N VAL A 659 8.97 -17.36 18.26
CA VAL A 659 8.15 -16.39 17.53
C VAL A 659 8.52 -14.99 18.00
N ARG A 660 8.67 -14.06 17.04
CA ARG A 660 8.94 -12.65 17.27
C ARG A 660 7.94 -11.82 16.46
N ASP A 661 7.22 -10.93 17.14
CA ASP A 661 6.43 -9.90 16.50
C ASP A 661 7.37 -8.76 16.07
N VAL A 662 7.57 -8.63 14.75
CA VAL A 662 8.46 -7.63 14.14
C VAL A 662 7.86 -6.22 14.11
N TRP A 663 6.53 -6.10 14.20
CA TRP A 663 5.87 -4.79 14.34
C TRP A 663 6.07 -4.24 15.74
N ARG A 664 5.84 -5.06 16.77
CA ARG A 664 6.05 -4.72 18.18
C ARG A 664 7.52 -4.84 18.62
N GLN A 665 8.39 -5.39 17.76
CA GLN A 665 9.79 -5.74 18.04
C GLN A 665 9.95 -6.56 19.33
N LYS A 666 9.04 -7.52 19.55
CA LYS A 666 8.86 -8.27 20.80
C LYS A 666 8.96 -9.77 20.57
N ASP A 667 9.71 -10.46 21.42
CA ASP A 667 9.72 -11.93 21.44
C ASP A 667 8.44 -12.42 22.14
N GLU A 668 7.67 -13.26 21.45
CA GLU A 668 6.40 -13.82 21.94
C GLU A 668 6.59 -15.17 22.66
N GLY A 669 7.77 -15.77 22.54
CA GLY A 669 8.14 -17.01 23.24
C GLY A 669 8.49 -18.14 22.28
N VAL A 670 8.38 -19.39 22.75
CA VAL A 670 8.64 -20.60 21.97
C VAL A 670 7.36 -21.44 21.92
N PHE A 671 6.96 -21.80 20.69
CA PHE A 671 5.73 -22.54 20.40
C PHE A 671 6.09 -23.82 19.64
N SER A 672 5.29 -24.89 19.76
CA SER A 672 5.64 -26.23 19.24
C SER A 672 4.59 -26.88 18.32
N LYS A 673 3.48 -26.19 18.06
CA LYS A 673 2.39 -26.67 17.19
C LYS A 673 1.72 -25.54 16.43
N ALA A 674 1.34 -24.49 17.15
CA ALA A 674 0.67 -23.33 16.61
C ALA A 674 1.03 -22.06 17.38
N TYR A 675 0.88 -20.93 16.71
CA TYR A 675 0.84 -19.59 17.30
C TYR A 675 -0.54 -18.99 17.07
N CYS A 676 -1.17 -18.47 18.11
CA CYS A 676 -2.50 -17.87 18.04
C CYS A 676 -2.38 -16.34 18.09
N VAL A 677 -3.06 -15.64 17.19
CA VAL A 677 -3.13 -14.18 17.19
C VAL A 677 -4.56 -13.71 16.95
N GLU A 678 -4.92 -12.58 17.56
CA GLU A 678 -6.17 -11.87 17.28
C GLU A 678 -5.84 -10.64 16.43
N LEU A 679 -6.45 -10.53 15.25
CA LEU A 679 -6.18 -9.49 14.26
C LEU A 679 -7.48 -8.76 13.91
N PRO A 680 -7.50 -7.41 13.94
CA PRO A 680 -8.67 -6.59 13.61
C PRO A 680 -8.90 -6.40 12.10
#